data_AF-A0A3B8NYK5-F1
#
_entry.id   AF-A0A3B8NYK5-F1
#
_cell.length_a   1.000
_cell.length_b   1.000
_cell.length_c   1.000
_cell.angle_alpha   90.00
_cell.angle_beta   90.00
_cell.angle_gamma   90.00
#
_symmetry.space_group_name_H-M   'P 1'
#
loop_
_entity.id
_entity.type
_entity.pdbx_description
1 polymer ?
#
loop_
_entity_poly.entity_id
_entity_poly.type
_entity_poly.pdbx_seq_one_letter_code
_entity_poly.pdbx_strand_id
1 'polypeptide(L)'
;MRRMRKGGKNFFYRLFLNFSRIFQRRIDSIVENMVKSRKKQIVKGDNMIQTSPIYPQIKQDFTYTVRVLSGEQELSLPVYNDIRHANHYNSNSMNAERDKRFCAFSFSGEATVEITVHTDFSSFVIAPSDDKPESRVEGNVIRVKIDKPRQIVLRLDDDDDSTLSVFADALETDIPDPNGEQTVLIDADSYEPINGGDYPSGTLFYVTTGFHDVPRLLLMSNQQLYIAPGAVLNSRVRVDECQENVKIFGRGILRDYNDTRAFNSNTDERFYYLLTLGNSWEEGKICRNVEVKDIILLDPTSFSIVFLGAQDCLADNVKVIAGEISTDGFSFWGNTKRITITNSYLHVADNLFVCGAGGMCDDIYCENCMLGTSIKLFFPQGLMGKNNVFRNLHVFRATIFYEAVGGYTGRLFAENVSAIDCTDTLFVNTGMSMSGIVPREFELKNVTLPDTPRSRRININANKSGKEVGGYTFGLHNVYYNDRKIETVRSDYELTSNLYLKDESTDGARIDIRYTDDYSPVLLNRTKASYTAIKLFVGHRPLMAPIAPYEKDGAVRIDGAAVAEAYGFGVSQNDGLLAFSDENTSVTVHVGEATAAVNGKFVSLSASAEEIDGRMTVPFDFFASVLGLEAHYESYTKSLRLENLYRAENLLADGDFEDVHSLRHWTTRNFTYVVRAEKGHTGNYCMQYKGTTNFSAGKGQMGAYAYVLDAVRQYGAGVYRVTFFAKSDSENLTDATVGAGLSWHYNANILPEKMQPLTAEWKKYTFDIELEENLLLRAKKMAMSVVCENCDSVLIDDVTMIKLP
;
A
#
# COMPACT_ATOMS: atom_id res chain seq x y z
N MET A 1 21.45 56.32 24.28
CA MET A 1 21.30 55.17 23.34
C MET A 1 22.00 53.85 23.73
N ARG A 2 22.51 53.65 24.97
CA ARG A 2 23.06 52.34 25.43
C ARG A 2 22.23 51.59 26.48
N ARG A 3 21.07 52.11 26.91
CA ARG A 3 20.17 51.46 27.89
C ARG A 3 18.96 50.72 27.30
N MET A 4 18.68 50.80 25.99
CA MET A 4 17.52 50.14 25.36
C MET A 4 17.79 48.74 24.78
N ARG A 5 19.04 48.23 24.78
CA ARG A 5 19.37 46.93 24.15
C ARG A 5 19.30 45.70 25.07
N LYS A 6 19.16 45.86 26.40
CA LYS A 6 19.07 44.72 27.35
C LYS A 6 17.64 44.36 27.80
N GLY A 7 16.67 45.26 27.64
CA GLY A 7 15.26 45.00 28.01
C GLY A 7 14.44 44.28 26.94
N GLY A 8 14.71 44.54 25.65
CA GLY A 8 13.92 43.98 24.54
C GLY A 8 14.09 42.47 24.37
N LYS A 9 15.31 41.93 24.47
CA LYS A 9 15.55 40.48 24.29
C LYS A 9 14.87 39.61 25.36
N ASN A 10 14.81 40.09 26.61
CA ASN A 10 14.11 39.39 27.70
C ASN A 10 12.58 39.50 27.58
N PHE A 11 12.08 40.61 27.01
CA PHE A 11 10.65 40.77 26.74
C PHE A 11 10.17 39.84 25.62
N PHE A 12 10.88 39.79 24.48
CA PHE A 12 10.56 38.89 23.37
C PHE A 12 10.70 37.41 23.75
N TYR A 13 11.70 37.03 24.56
CA TYR A 13 11.85 35.65 25.03
C TYR A 13 10.74 35.23 26.01
N ARG A 14 10.32 36.13 26.91
CA ARG A 14 9.16 35.90 27.79
C ARG A 14 7.83 35.88 27.04
N LEU A 15 7.68 36.72 26.00
CA LEU A 15 6.51 36.71 25.13
C LEU A 15 6.44 35.41 24.33
N PHE A 16 7.57 34.94 23.81
CA PHE A 16 7.70 33.66 23.09
C PHE A 16 7.40 32.46 24.00
N LEU A 17 7.95 32.42 25.22
CA LEU A 17 7.63 31.38 26.21
C LEU A 17 6.17 31.42 26.66
N ASN A 18 5.56 32.60 26.76
CA ASN A 18 4.14 32.74 27.08
C ASN A 18 3.26 32.30 25.90
N PHE A 19 3.62 32.64 24.65
CA PHE A 19 2.92 32.14 23.46
C PHE A 19 3.03 30.63 23.34
N SER A 20 4.23 30.06 23.51
CA SER A 20 4.46 28.61 23.54
C SER A 20 3.67 27.93 24.66
N ARG A 21 3.59 28.52 25.87
CA ARG A 21 2.76 27.98 26.96
C ARG A 21 1.26 28.11 26.73
N ILE A 22 0.79 29.20 26.13
CA ILE A 22 -0.63 29.39 25.79
C ILE A 22 -1.03 28.42 24.67
N PHE A 23 -0.14 28.23 23.69
CA PHE A 23 -0.32 27.30 22.59
C PHE A 23 -0.28 25.85 23.08
N GLN A 24 0.69 25.49 23.93
CA GLN A 24 0.73 24.18 24.59
C GLN A 24 -0.53 23.95 25.44
N ARG A 25 -1.02 24.94 26.20
CA ARG A 25 -2.29 24.83 26.93
C ARG A 25 -3.50 24.66 26.03
N ARG A 26 -3.49 25.26 24.83
CA ARG A 26 -4.55 25.10 23.85
C ARG A 26 -4.52 23.72 23.21
N ILE A 27 -3.33 23.19 22.90
CA ILE A 27 -3.12 21.79 22.49
C ILE A 27 -3.54 20.85 23.61
N ASP A 28 -3.03 21.02 24.83
CA ASP A 28 -3.39 20.22 25.99
C ASP A 28 -4.89 20.28 26.25
N SER A 29 -5.55 21.42 26.00
CA SER A 29 -7.01 21.55 26.09
C SER A 29 -7.75 20.87 24.93
N ILE A 30 -7.24 20.90 23.71
CA ILE A 30 -7.81 20.20 22.55
C ILE A 30 -7.65 18.69 22.76
N VAL A 31 -6.46 18.25 23.12
CA VAL A 31 -6.12 16.87 23.50
C VAL A 31 -6.93 16.43 24.71
N GLU A 32 -7.06 17.23 25.77
CA GLU A 32 -7.93 16.91 26.92
C GLU A 32 -9.39 16.83 26.51
N ASN A 33 -9.88 17.73 25.63
CA ASN A 33 -11.26 17.70 25.18
C ASN A 33 -11.53 16.48 24.28
N MET A 34 -10.55 16.06 23.47
CA MET A 34 -10.59 14.82 22.69
C MET A 34 -10.48 13.56 23.59
N VAL A 35 -9.64 13.59 24.62
CA VAL A 35 -9.55 12.52 25.63
C VAL A 35 -10.82 12.48 26.48
N LYS A 36 -11.44 13.63 26.78
CA LYS A 36 -12.73 13.73 27.48
C LYS A 36 -13.90 13.30 26.60
N SER A 37 -13.89 13.55 25.28
CA SER A 37 -14.89 12.99 24.37
C SER A 37 -14.75 11.47 24.27
N ARG A 38 -13.51 10.94 24.24
CA ARG A 38 -13.23 9.51 24.35
C ARG A 38 -13.65 8.90 25.68
N LYS A 39 -13.38 9.55 26.82
CA LYS A 39 -13.86 9.10 28.14
C LYS A 39 -15.39 9.15 28.26
N LYS A 40 -16.06 10.01 27.49
CA LYS A 40 -17.52 10.00 27.33
C LYS A 40 -18.02 8.88 26.40
N GLN A 41 -17.19 8.37 25.49
CA GLN A 41 -17.47 7.19 24.65
C GLN A 41 -17.14 5.86 25.34
N ILE A 42 -16.35 5.85 26.42
CA ILE A 42 -16.30 4.73 27.38
C ILE A 42 -17.55 4.82 28.27
N VAL A 43 -18.73 4.78 27.65
CA VAL A 43 -19.89 4.24 28.34
C VAL A 43 -19.58 2.75 28.46
N LYS A 44 -19.82 2.14 29.62
CA LYS A 44 -20.07 0.69 29.69
C LYS A 44 -21.35 0.42 28.87
N GLY A 45 -21.23 0.51 27.56
CA GLY A 45 -22.24 0.12 26.60
C GLY A 45 -22.12 -1.37 26.35
N ASP A 46 -23.20 -1.96 25.83
CA ASP A 46 -23.20 -3.35 25.42
C ASP A 46 -22.08 -3.61 24.41
N ASN A 47 -21.51 -4.81 24.47
CA ASN A 47 -20.56 -5.30 23.47
C ASN A 47 -21.27 -5.30 22.10
N MET A 48 -20.71 -4.60 21.11
CA MET A 48 -21.28 -4.44 19.77
C MET A 48 -20.17 -4.58 18.73
N ILE A 49 -20.46 -5.25 17.62
CA ILE A 49 -19.58 -5.36 16.44
C ILE A 49 -20.35 -5.02 15.16
N GLN A 50 -19.67 -4.38 14.22
CA GLN A 50 -20.22 -3.97 12.91
C GLN A 50 -19.16 -4.11 11.82
N THR A 51 -19.56 -4.54 10.62
CA THR A 51 -18.70 -4.53 9.42
C THR A 51 -19.37 -3.69 8.34
N SER A 52 -18.54 -3.16 7.44
CA SER A 52 -19.00 -2.63 6.16
C SER A 52 -19.56 -3.78 5.28
N PRO A 53 -20.51 -3.48 4.38
CA PRO A 53 -20.74 -4.31 3.20
C PRO A 53 -19.43 -4.57 2.45
N ILE A 54 -19.39 -5.63 1.64
CA ILE A 54 -18.23 -5.93 0.80
C ILE A 54 -17.95 -4.74 -0.12
N TYR A 55 -16.71 -4.24 -0.14
CA TYR A 55 -16.27 -3.25 -1.13
C TYR A 55 -16.23 -3.88 -2.52
N PRO A 56 -17.11 -3.49 -3.45
CA PRO A 56 -17.12 -4.05 -4.81
C PRO A 56 -15.85 -3.67 -5.57
N GLN A 57 -15.43 -4.54 -6.49
CA GLN A 57 -14.21 -4.40 -7.31
C GLN A 57 -12.87 -4.33 -6.53
N ILE A 58 -12.90 -4.40 -5.21
CA ILE A 58 -11.69 -4.55 -4.40
C ILE A 58 -11.39 -6.03 -4.24
N LYS A 59 -10.23 -6.46 -4.74
CA LYS A 59 -9.81 -7.86 -4.71
C LYS A 59 -9.73 -8.41 -3.27
N GLN A 60 -10.37 -9.55 -3.05
CA GLN A 60 -10.25 -10.31 -1.81
C GLN A 60 -9.05 -11.26 -1.84
N ASP A 61 -8.55 -11.60 -0.66
CA ASP A 61 -7.44 -12.51 -0.44
C ASP A 61 -7.83 -13.57 0.59
N PHE A 62 -7.54 -14.84 0.28
CA PHE A 62 -7.97 -15.98 1.07
C PHE A 62 -6.80 -16.67 1.80
N THR A 63 -5.67 -15.98 1.95
CA THR A 63 -4.57 -16.42 2.81
C THR A 63 -4.99 -16.48 4.28
N TYR A 64 -5.94 -15.63 4.66
CA TYR A 64 -6.48 -15.53 6.00
C TYR A 64 -8.01 -15.54 5.96
N THR A 65 -8.62 -16.21 6.94
CA THR A 65 -10.03 -15.99 7.28
C THR A 65 -10.08 -15.29 8.63
N VAL A 66 -10.85 -14.20 8.72
CA VAL A 66 -10.95 -13.41 9.94
C VAL A 66 -12.37 -13.43 10.47
N ARG A 67 -12.52 -13.75 11.75
CA ARG A 67 -13.77 -13.63 12.49
C ARG A 67 -13.58 -12.78 13.73
N VAL A 68 -14.63 -12.08 14.13
CA VAL A 68 -14.65 -11.27 15.34
C VAL A 68 -15.76 -11.76 16.25
N LEU A 69 -15.40 -12.04 17.51
CA LEU A 69 -16.32 -12.47 18.56
C LEU A 69 -16.47 -11.36 19.60
N SER A 70 -17.69 -10.98 19.95
CA SER A 70 -17.96 -10.00 21.00
C SER A 70 -19.28 -10.31 21.72
N GLY A 71 -19.18 -10.76 22.97
CA GLY A 71 -20.33 -11.34 23.67
C GLY A 71 -20.86 -12.58 22.94
N GLU A 72 -22.13 -12.54 22.53
CA GLU A 72 -22.78 -13.59 21.72
C GLU A 72 -22.72 -13.30 20.21
N GLN A 73 -22.18 -12.15 19.80
CA GLN A 73 -22.09 -11.75 18.39
C GLN A 73 -20.83 -12.36 17.74
N GLU A 74 -21.00 -12.88 16.53
CA GLU A 74 -19.93 -13.36 15.65
C GLU A 74 -20.04 -12.68 14.29
N LEU A 75 -18.90 -12.28 13.73
CA LEU A 75 -18.84 -11.60 12.44
C LEU A 75 -17.64 -12.07 11.63
N SER A 76 -17.89 -12.57 10.42
CA SER A 76 -16.83 -12.86 9.43
C SER A 76 -16.47 -11.59 8.67
N LEU A 77 -15.17 -11.35 8.50
CA LEU A 77 -14.65 -10.19 7.78
C LEU A 77 -14.04 -10.60 6.44
N PRO A 78 -14.37 -9.92 5.33
CA PRO A 78 -13.59 -10.06 4.11
C PRO A 78 -12.18 -9.53 4.32
N VAL A 79 -11.20 -10.25 3.79
CA VAL A 79 -9.80 -9.81 3.74
C VAL A 79 -9.51 -9.33 2.33
N TYR A 80 -9.02 -8.11 2.20
CA TYR A 80 -8.73 -7.45 0.94
C TYR A 80 -7.23 -7.40 0.66
N ASN A 81 -6.85 -7.46 -0.61
CA ASN A 81 -5.49 -7.27 -1.12
C ASN A 81 -5.56 -6.72 -2.55
N ASP A 82 -5.93 -5.45 -2.68
CA ASP A 82 -6.04 -4.75 -3.96
C ASP A 82 -4.98 -3.67 -4.06
N ILE A 83 -3.77 -4.09 -4.41
CA ILE A 83 -2.62 -3.21 -4.64
C ILE A 83 -2.18 -3.40 -6.08
N ARG A 84 -2.43 -2.40 -6.92
CA ARG A 84 -1.89 -2.34 -8.27
C ARG A 84 -0.44 -1.87 -8.18
N HIS A 85 0.32 -2.28 -9.17
CA HIS A 85 1.70 -1.90 -9.32
C HIS A 85 1.80 -1.05 -10.56
N ALA A 86 1.81 0.28 -10.45
CA ALA A 86 1.84 1.15 -11.62
C ALA A 86 3.23 1.68 -11.99
N ASN A 87 4.21 1.60 -11.07
CA ASN A 87 5.62 1.93 -11.29
C ASN A 87 6.55 1.35 -10.21
N HIS A 88 7.79 1.03 -10.59
CA HIS A 88 8.83 0.60 -9.64
C HIS A 88 10.19 1.29 -9.83
N TYR A 89 10.95 1.37 -8.73
CA TYR A 89 12.30 1.92 -8.70
C TYR A 89 13.35 0.82 -8.60
N ASN A 90 14.06 0.57 -9.71
CA ASN A 90 15.14 -0.43 -9.81
C ASN A 90 14.71 -1.89 -9.50
N SER A 91 15.60 -2.86 -9.76
CA SER A 91 15.27 -4.31 -9.71
C SER A 91 15.00 -4.90 -8.32
N ASN A 92 15.33 -4.20 -7.22
CA ASN A 92 15.49 -4.82 -5.90
C ASN A 92 14.47 -4.41 -4.81
N SER A 93 13.58 -3.44 -5.08
CA SER A 93 12.68 -2.83 -4.07
C SER A 93 11.36 -3.58 -3.84
N MET A 94 11.01 -4.53 -4.70
CA MET A 94 9.60 -4.88 -4.90
C MET A 94 8.98 -5.90 -3.93
N ASN A 95 9.73 -6.60 -3.07
CA ASN A 95 9.13 -7.72 -2.31
C ASN A 95 8.07 -7.23 -1.32
N ALA A 96 8.45 -6.32 -0.41
CA ALA A 96 7.58 -5.77 0.63
C ALA A 96 6.43 -4.86 0.14
N GLU A 97 6.18 -4.78 -1.17
CA GLU A 97 5.22 -3.86 -1.79
C GLU A 97 3.97 -4.56 -2.31
N ARG A 98 3.96 -5.90 -2.36
CA ARG A 98 2.96 -6.68 -3.09
C ARG A 98 1.70 -6.97 -2.30
N ASP A 99 1.89 -7.56 -1.13
CA ASP A 99 0.80 -8.07 -0.33
C ASP A 99 0.62 -7.18 0.89
N LYS A 100 -0.44 -6.36 0.85
CA LYS A 100 -0.79 -5.46 1.95
C LYS A 100 -2.22 -5.74 2.37
N ARG A 101 -2.41 -6.92 2.95
CA ARG A 101 -3.73 -7.42 3.29
C ARG A 101 -4.35 -6.60 4.41
N PHE A 102 -5.64 -6.34 4.30
CA PHE A 102 -6.38 -5.68 5.37
C PHE A 102 -7.81 -6.19 5.50
N CYS A 103 -8.37 -6.05 6.69
CA CYS A 103 -9.80 -6.12 6.95
C CYS A 103 -10.20 -5.03 7.95
N ALA A 104 -11.48 -4.70 8.01
CA ALA A 104 -11.97 -3.63 8.86
C ALA A 104 -13.29 -4.00 9.54
N PHE A 105 -13.45 -3.56 10.78
CA PHE A 105 -14.71 -3.63 11.53
C PHE A 105 -14.75 -2.51 12.56
N SER A 106 -15.92 -2.24 13.12
CA SER A 106 -16.11 -1.30 14.21
C SER A 106 -16.66 -2.02 15.44
N PHE A 107 -16.27 -1.58 16.65
CA PHE A 107 -16.77 -2.19 17.88
C PHE A 107 -16.83 -1.24 19.08
N SER A 108 -17.56 -1.68 20.11
CA SER A 108 -17.51 -1.12 21.47
C SER A 108 -17.34 -2.25 22.50
N GLY A 109 -16.71 -1.94 23.63
CA GLY A 109 -16.44 -2.91 24.68
C GLY A 109 -15.25 -3.80 24.34
N GLU A 110 -15.40 -5.12 24.52
CA GLU A 110 -14.34 -6.10 24.26
C GLU A 110 -14.67 -6.97 23.04
N ALA A 111 -13.63 -7.33 22.28
CA ALA A 111 -13.73 -8.26 21.17
C ALA A 111 -12.52 -9.21 21.10
N THR A 112 -12.73 -10.38 20.52
CA THR A 112 -11.66 -11.33 20.15
C THR A 112 -11.62 -11.45 18.64
N VAL A 113 -10.48 -11.12 18.05
CA VAL A 113 -10.22 -11.35 16.62
C VAL A 113 -9.62 -12.73 16.46
N GLU A 114 -10.31 -13.62 15.75
CA GLU A 114 -9.80 -14.92 15.31
C GLU A 114 -9.27 -14.81 13.89
N ILE A 115 -8.00 -15.15 13.68
CA ILE A 115 -7.32 -15.16 12.39
C ILE A 115 -6.93 -16.60 12.09
N THR A 116 -7.64 -17.23 11.17
CA THR A 116 -7.31 -18.56 10.64
C THR A 116 -6.30 -18.41 9.51
N VAL A 117 -5.16 -19.07 9.62
CA VAL A 117 -4.06 -19.03 8.65
C VAL A 117 -4.14 -20.23 7.70
N HIS A 118 -4.11 -19.98 6.39
CA HIS A 118 -4.23 -21.02 5.34
C HIS A 118 -2.91 -21.32 4.62
N THR A 119 -1.80 -20.86 5.20
CA THR A 119 -0.42 -21.09 4.75
C THR A 119 0.39 -21.74 5.86
N ASP A 120 1.53 -22.36 5.49
CA ASP A 120 2.52 -22.82 6.44
C ASP A 120 3.05 -21.62 7.24
N PHE A 121 3.29 -21.81 8.55
CA PHE A 121 4.02 -20.85 9.38
C PHE A 121 4.75 -21.51 10.54
N SER A 122 5.80 -20.85 11.06
CA SER A 122 6.62 -21.33 12.20
C SER A 122 6.68 -20.36 13.38
N SER A 123 6.24 -19.12 13.18
CA SER A 123 6.14 -18.07 14.19
C SER A 123 5.24 -16.94 13.73
N PHE A 124 4.77 -16.14 14.68
CA PHE A 124 4.05 -14.90 14.38
C PHE A 124 4.36 -13.78 15.38
N VAL A 125 4.08 -12.56 14.96
CA VAL A 125 4.10 -11.33 15.75
C VAL A 125 2.75 -10.63 15.58
N ILE A 126 2.20 -10.09 16.67
CA ILE A 126 1.08 -9.15 16.64
C ILE A 126 1.62 -7.79 17.05
N ALA A 127 1.71 -6.88 16.09
CA ALA A 127 2.15 -5.52 16.30
C ALA A 127 0.93 -4.61 16.62
N PRO A 128 1.08 -3.57 17.46
CA PRO A 128 2.34 -3.14 18.09
C PRO A 128 2.79 -4.03 19.26
N SER A 129 4.04 -4.52 19.21
CA SER A 129 4.57 -5.41 20.27
C SER A 129 4.72 -4.71 21.63
N ASP A 130 4.89 -3.38 21.65
CA ASP A 130 4.99 -2.59 22.89
C ASP A 130 3.71 -2.57 23.72
N ASP A 131 2.55 -2.79 23.08
CA ASP A 131 1.29 -2.92 23.78
C ASP A 131 1.07 -4.31 24.39
N LYS A 132 1.96 -5.27 24.08
CA LYS A 132 1.90 -6.66 24.54
C LYS A 132 0.49 -7.26 24.36
N PRO A 133 -0.05 -7.25 23.13
CA PRO A 133 -1.41 -7.73 22.89
C PRO A 133 -1.58 -9.17 23.38
N GLU A 134 -2.65 -9.42 24.14
CA GLU A 134 -2.97 -10.77 24.59
C GLU A 134 -3.34 -11.61 23.37
N SER A 135 -2.47 -12.57 23.03
CA SER A 135 -2.68 -13.47 21.91
C SER A 135 -2.38 -14.92 22.27
N ARG A 136 -3.08 -15.85 21.61
CA ARG A 136 -2.86 -17.29 21.70
C ARG A 136 -3.04 -17.93 20.33
N VAL A 137 -2.48 -19.11 20.14
CA VAL A 137 -2.61 -19.88 18.91
C VAL A 137 -3.00 -21.32 19.22
N GLU A 138 -3.90 -21.87 18.41
CA GLU A 138 -4.32 -23.27 18.48
C GLU A 138 -4.45 -23.79 17.05
N GLY A 139 -3.62 -24.76 16.66
CA GLY A 139 -3.50 -25.18 15.27
C GLY A 139 -3.12 -23.99 14.38
N ASN A 140 -4.02 -23.63 13.45
CA ASN A 140 -3.87 -22.50 12.54
C ASN A 140 -4.67 -21.26 12.91
N VAL A 141 -5.31 -21.23 14.09
CA VAL A 141 -6.13 -20.10 14.52
C VAL A 141 -5.37 -19.27 15.56
N ILE A 142 -5.00 -18.04 15.18
CA ILE A 142 -4.42 -17.04 16.07
C ILE A 142 -5.55 -16.16 16.62
N ARG A 143 -5.63 -16.04 17.94
CA ARG A 143 -6.66 -15.24 18.63
C ARG A 143 -6.03 -14.06 19.32
N VAL A 144 -6.58 -12.87 19.11
CA VAL A 144 -6.10 -11.61 19.70
C VAL A 144 -7.25 -10.93 20.42
N LYS A 145 -7.08 -10.61 21.70
CA LYS A 145 -8.08 -9.83 22.45
C LYS A 145 -7.83 -8.33 22.28
N ILE A 146 -8.91 -7.58 22.12
CA ILE A 146 -8.91 -6.12 22.08
C ILE A 146 -10.03 -5.56 22.94
N ASP A 147 -9.76 -4.45 23.63
CA ASP A 147 -10.66 -3.81 24.61
C ASP A 147 -10.96 -2.34 24.27
N LYS A 148 -10.40 -1.86 23.15
CA LYS A 148 -10.57 -0.49 22.64
C LYS A 148 -10.28 -0.44 21.14
N PRO A 149 -10.92 0.50 20.41
CA PRO A 149 -10.58 0.77 19.02
C PRO A 149 -9.08 1.00 18.81
N ARG A 150 -8.49 0.24 17.89
CA ARG A 150 -7.06 0.24 17.58
C ARG A 150 -6.77 -0.50 16.29
N GLN A 151 -5.58 -0.26 15.75
CA GLN A 151 -5.06 -1.00 14.60
C GLN A 151 -4.06 -2.06 15.08
N ILE A 152 -4.13 -3.26 14.51
CA ILE A 152 -3.18 -4.35 14.78
C ILE A 152 -2.65 -4.93 13.46
N VAL A 153 -1.42 -5.43 13.47
CA VAL A 153 -0.81 -6.09 12.31
C VAL A 153 -0.29 -7.46 12.72
N LEU A 154 -0.77 -8.50 12.05
CA LEU A 154 -0.18 -9.83 12.09
C LEU A 154 0.97 -9.90 11.09
N ARG A 155 2.08 -10.51 11.48
CA ARG A 155 3.15 -10.94 10.58
C ARG A 155 3.61 -12.35 10.94
N LEU A 156 3.70 -13.22 9.94
CA LEU A 156 4.22 -14.59 10.07
C LEU A 156 5.71 -14.59 9.70
N ASP A 157 6.52 -15.37 10.43
CA ASP A 157 7.89 -15.73 10.03
C ASP A 157 8.84 -14.58 9.63
N ASP A 158 8.60 -13.37 10.13
CA ASP A 158 9.30 -12.15 9.69
C ASP A 158 9.22 -11.86 8.19
N ASP A 159 8.18 -12.37 7.54
CA ASP A 159 7.93 -12.14 6.13
C ASP A 159 6.98 -10.94 5.94
N ASP A 160 7.45 -9.91 5.25
CA ASP A 160 6.64 -8.74 4.91
C ASP A 160 5.44 -9.12 4.03
N ASP A 161 5.58 -10.15 3.20
CA ASP A 161 4.53 -10.63 2.29
C ASP A 161 3.41 -11.36 3.06
N SER A 162 3.62 -11.69 4.33
CA SER A 162 2.62 -12.35 5.18
C SER A 162 1.72 -11.37 5.95
N THR A 163 1.92 -10.06 5.81
CA THR A 163 1.23 -9.10 6.69
C THR A 163 -0.30 -9.11 6.50
N LEU A 164 -1.02 -9.02 7.62
CA LEU A 164 -2.46 -8.75 7.67
C LEU A 164 -2.72 -7.63 8.67
N SER A 165 -3.31 -6.55 8.19
CA SER A 165 -3.71 -5.41 9.01
C SER A 165 -5.19 -5.49 9.37
N VAL A 166 -5.51 -5.38 10.64
CA VAL A 166 -6.90 -5.39 11.10
C VAL A 166 -7.23 -4.01 11.62
N PHE A 167 -8.20 -3.37 10.98
CA PHE A 167 -8.70 -2.07 11.38
C PHE A 167 -9.90 -2.23 12.32
N ALA A 168 -9.67 -2.11 13.62
CA ALA A 168 -10.73 -2.23 14.64
C ALA A 168 -11.13 -0.83 15.11
N ASP A 169 -12.05 -0.21 14.39
CA ASP A 169 -12.49 1.16 14.59
C ASP A 169 -13.54 1.28 15.71
N ALA A 170 -13.79 2.52 16.15
CA ALA A 170 -14.95 2.83 16.97
C ALA A 170 -16.22 2.80 16.10
N LEU A 171 -17.37 2.50 16.70
CA LEU A 171 -18.66 2.64 16.04
C LEU A 171 -18.80 4.05 15.41
N GLU A 172 -19.29 4.09 14.18
CA GLU A 172 -19.54 5.34 13.46
C GLU A 172 -20.78 6.04 14.03
N THR A 173 -20.63 7.31 14.44
CA THR A 173 -21.73 8.08 15.08
C THR A 173 -22.26 9.22 14.24
N ASP A 174 -21.46 9.72 13.29
CA ASP A 174 -21.72 10.98 12.58
C ASP A 174 -22.23 10.73 11.15
N ILE A 175 -23.11 9.75 10.95
CA ILE A 175 -23.63 9.36 9.62
C ILE A 175 -24.64 10.42 9.14
N PRO A 176 -24.42 11.10 8.00
CA PRO A 176 -25.36 12.09 7.48
C PRO A 176 -26.59 11.44 6.82
N ASP A 177 -27.69 12.20 6.69
CA ASP A 177 -28.88 11.76 5.97
C ASP A 177 -28.67 11.87 4.44
N PRO A 178 -28.71 10.76 3.69
CA PRO A 178 -28.60 10.80 2.23
C PRO A 178 -29.73 11.58 1.55
N ASN A 179 -30.86 11.82 2.23
CA ASN A 179 -32.01 12.59 1.70
C ASN A 179 -32.04 14.05 2.18
N GLY A 180 -30.95 14.55 2.75
CA GLY A 180 -30.84 15.94 3.19
C GLY A 180 -31.03 16.95 2.04
N GLU A 181 -31.60 18.12 2.33
CA GLU A 181 -31.94 19.14 1.34
C GLU A 181 -30.75 19.64 0.50
N GLN A 182 -29.53 19.58 1.05
CA GLN A 182 -28.28 19.96 0.36
C GLN A 182 -27.36 18.75 0.10
N THR A 183 -27.91 17.54 0.10
CA THR A 183 -27.17 16.32 -0.20
C THR A 183 -27.22 16.02 -1.69
N VAL A 184 -26.05 15.79 -2.28
CA VAL A 184 -25.87 15.30 -3.65
C VAL A 184 -25.38 13.87 -3.55
N LEU A 185 -26.13 12.93 -4.12
CA LEU A 185 -25.73 11.53 -4.18
C LEU A 185 -24.66 11.34 -5.27
N ILE A 186 -23.63 10.58 -4.93
CA ILE A 186 -22.69 9.98 -5.88
C ILE A 186 -23.02 8.48 -5.88
N ASP A 187 -23.61 8.03 -6.98
CA ASP A 187 -24.12 6.68 -7.19
C ASP A 187 -23.51 6.03 -8.45
N ALA A 188 -24.03 4.88 -8.86
CA ALA A 188 -23.48 4.12 -9.98
C ALA A 188 -23.59 4.87 -11.34
N ASP A 189 -24.47 5.87 -11.44
CA ASP A 189 -24.68 6.67 -12.64
C ASP A 189 -23.79 7.93 -12.65
N SER A 190 -22.95 8.12 -11.63
CA SER A 190 -22.05 9.26 -11.48
C SER A 190 -20.67 8.94 -12.08
N TYR A 191 -20.40 9.44 -13.29
CA TYR A 191 -19.14 9.18 -14.02
C TYR A 191 -18.41 10.45 -14.51
N GLU A 192 -19.03 11.62 -14.40
CA GLU A 192 -18.42 12.89 -14.80
C GLU A 192 -17.60 13.52 -13.66
N PRO A 193 -16.54 14.28 -13.95
CA PRO A 193 -15.84 15.09 -12.97
C PRO A 193 -16.77 16.00 -12.16
N ILE A 194 -16.60 16.01 -10.84
CA ILE A 194 -17.37 16.88 -9.95
C ILE A 194 -16.55 18.12 -9.63
N ASN A 195 -17.07 19.28 -10.03
CA ASN A 195 -16.55 20.58 -9.61
C ASN A 195 -17.45 21.18 -8.54
N GLY A 196 -16.99 21.21 -7.29
CA GLY A 196 -17.75 21.74 -6.16
C GLY A 196 -18.21 23.19 -6.33
N GLY A 197 -17.57 23.97 -7.21
CA GLY A 197 -18.00 25.34 -7.53
C GLY A 197 -19.37 25.42 -8.23
N ASP A 198 -19.83 24.31 -8.81
CA ASP A 198 -21.14 24.22 -9.46
C ASP A 198 -22.28 23.95 -8.46
N TYR A 199 -21.93 23.71 -7.19
CA TYR A 199 -22.86 23.37 -6.12
C TYR A 199 -22.88 24.46 -5.03
N PRO A 200 -24.02 24.62 -4.32
CA PRO A 200 -24.09 25.56 -3.20
C PRO A 200 -23.02 25.33 -2.13
N SER A 201 -22.68 26.40 -1.41
CA SER A 201 -21.93 26.26 -0.15
C SER A 201 -22.80 25.49 0.85
N GLY A 202 -22.19 24.57 1.61
CA GLY A 202 -22.92 23.68 2.52
C GLY A 202 -23.27 22.31 1.92
N THR A 203 -23.07 22.11 0.61
CA THR A 203 -23.35 20.83 -0.06
C THR A 203 -22.58 19.67 0.60
N LEU A 204 -23.31 18.58 0.82
CA LEU A 204 -22.79 17.28 1.18
C LEU A 204 -22.78 16.39 -0.06
N PHE A 205 -21.61 15.97 -0.51
CA PHE A 205 -21.46 14.88 -1.47
C PHE A 205 -21.50 13.56 -0.71
N TYR A 206 -22.54 12.76 -0.93
CA TYR A 206 -22.75 11.47 -0.28
C TYR A 206 -22.47 10.35 -1.28
N VAL A 207 -21.36 9.63 -1.10
CA VAL A 207 -21.05 8.43 -1.89
C VAL A 207 -21.80 7.25 -1.31
N THR A 208 -22.69 6.68 -2.12
CA THR A 208 -23.51 5.53 -1.72
C THR A 208 -22.70 4.24 -1.65
N THR A 209 -23.24 3.17 -1.05
CA THR A 209 -22.56 1.86 -1.07
C THR A 209 -22.51 1.35 -2.51
N GLY A 210 -21.33 0.94 -2.98
CA GLY A 210 -21.11 0.63 -4.39
C GLY A 210 -19.70 0.99 -4.86
N PHE A 211 -19.44 0.78 -6.16
CA PHE A 211 -18.25 1.29 -6.82
C PHE A 211 -18.66 2.50 -7.66
N HIS A 212 -17.96 3.63 -7.50
CA HIS A 212 -18.29 4.91 -8.12
C HIS A 212 -17.08 5.46 -8.84
N ASP A 213 -17.17 5.57 -10.17
CA ASP A 213 -16.04 5.90 -11.03
C ASP A 213 -16.06 7.38 -11.44
N VAL A 214 -15.66 8.24 -10.52
CA VAL A 214 -15.69 9.71 -10.69
C VAL A 214 -14.25 10.20 -10.86
N PRO A 215 -13.79 10.58 -12.07
CA PRO A 215 -12.37 10.80 -12.33
C PRO A 215 -11.67 11.77 -11.36
N ARG A 216 -12.41 12.81 -10.93
CA ARG A 216 -11.93 13.80 -9.98
C ARG A 216 -13.08 14.51 -9.27
N LEU A 217 -12.80 14.97 -8.05
CA LEU A 217 -13.75 15.68 -7.21
C LEU A 217 -13.05 16.89 -6.57
N LEU A 218 -13.46 18.10 -6.97
CA LEU A 218 -13.03 19.35 -6.37
C LEU A 218 -14.02 19.76 -5.26
N LEU A 219 -13.52 20.00 -4.05
CA LEU A 219 -14.31 20.53 -2.94
C LEU A 219 -14.00 22.01 -2.73
N MET A 220 -15.06 22.79 -2.52
CA MET A 220 -15.03 24.22 -2.22
C MET A 220 -15.37 24.47 -0.75
N SER A 221 -15.27 25.74 -0.33
CA SER A 221 -15.47 26.12 1.07
C SER A 221 -16.84 25.73 1.64
N ASN A 222 -16.84 25.24 2.88
CA ASN A 222 -18.01 24.74 3.64
C ASN A 222 -18.68 23.49 3.05
N GLN A 223 -18.04 22.77 2.12
CA GLN A 223 -18.58 21.52 1.57
C GLN A 223 -18.06 20.29 2.32
N GLN A 224 -18.78 19.18 2.15
CA GLN A 224 -18.46 17.91 2.79
C GLN A 224 -18.47 16.77 1.78
N LEU A 225 -17.61 15.78 1.98
CA LEU A 225 -17.59 14.51 1.27
C LEU A 225 -17.74 13.38 2.29
N TYR A 226 -18.84 12.63 2.20
CA TYR A 226 -19.08 11.44 2.98
C TYR A 226 -18.95 10.19 2.11
N ILE A 227 -18.09 9.26 2.50
CA ILE A 227 -17.89 7.98 1.80
C ILE A 227 -18.46 6.85 2.66
N ALA A 228 -19.62 6.33 2.29
CA ALA A 228 -20.37 5.37 3.12
C ALA A 228 -19.62 4.03 3.33
N PRO A 229 -19.94 3.27 4.40
CA PRO A 229 -19.47 1.89 4.53
C PRO A 229 -19.80 1.06 3.28
N GLY A 230 -18.82 0.29 2.79
CA GLY A 230 -18.95 -0.53 1.56
C GLY A 230 -18.88 0.27 0.25
N ALA A 231 -18.70 1.59 0.30
CA ALA A 231 -18.49 2.43 -0.87
C ALA A 231 -17.00 2.47 -1.29
N VAL A 232 -16.77 2.48 -2.60
CA VAL A 232 -15.48 2.75 -3.23
C VAL A 232 -15.66 3.92 -4.18
N LEU A 233 -15.06 5.06 -3.84
CA LEU A 233 -14.94 6.21 -4.72
C LEU A 233 -13.60 6.08 -5.47
N ASN A 234 -13.64 5.72 -6.75
CA ASN A 234 -12.49 5.69 -7.63
C ASN A 234 -12.29 7.11 -8.20
N SER A 235 -11.45 7.92 -7.54
CA SER A 235 -11.32 9.37 -7.80
C SER A 235 -10.00 9.95 -7.30
N ARG A 236 -9.65 11.14 -7.79
CA ARG A 236 -8.73 12.06 -7.10
C ARG A 236 -9.50 13.21 -6.48
N VAL A 237 -9.31 13.44 -5.19
CA VAL A 237 -10.02 14.47 -4.43
C VAL A 237 -9.09 15.63 -4.13
N ARG A 238 -9.58 16.86 -4.30
CA ARG A 238 -8.80 18.08 -4.04
C ARG A 238 -9.63 19.13 -3.32
N VAL A 239 -8.99 19.81 -2.37
CA VAL A 239 -9.45 21.08 -1.81
C VAL A 239 -8.44 22.13 -2.26
N ASP A 240 -8.84 23.07 -3.14
CA ASP A 240 -7.88 24.01 -3.74
C ASP A 240 -7.33 25.05 -2.73
N GLU A 241 -6.38 25.86 -3.20
CA GLU A 241 -5.93 27.04 -2.45
C GLU A 241 -7.09 27.99 -2.08
N CYS A 242 -6.94 28.71 -0.96
CA CYS A 242 -7.92 29.67 -0.44
C CYS A 242 -9.31 29.09 -0.08
N GLN A 243 -9.48 27.77 -0.04
CA GLN A 243 -10.69 27.14 0.47
C GLN A 243 -10.63 26.94 1.98
N GLU A 244 -11.80 26.94 2.63
CA GLU A 244 -11.90 26.72 4.07
C GLU A 244 -13.12 25.91 4.53
N ASN A 245 -13.00 25.28 5.70
CA ASN A 245 -14.09 24.56 6.38
C ASN A 245 -14.62 23.35 5.59
N VAL A 246 -13.73 22.47 5.13
CA VAL A 246 -14.10 21.26 4.37
C VAL A 246 -13.99 20.02 5.25
N LYS A 247 -14.92 19.08 5.13
CA LYS A 247 -14.88 17.79 5.84
C LYS A 247 -14.96 16.61 4.87
N ILE A 248 -14.01 15.69 4.95
CA ILE A 248 -13.96 14.44 4.18
C ILE A 248 -13.98 13.28 5.18
N PHE A 249 -15.01 12.44 5.17
CA PHE A 249 -15.18 11.44 6.24
C PHE A 249 -16.02 10.23 5.84
N GLY A 250 -16.03 9.20 6.70
CA GLY A 250 -16.82 7.98 6.53
C GLY A 250 -15.97 6.72 6.62
N ARG A 251 -16.57 5.55 6.34
CA ARG A 251 -15.92 4.23 6.41
C ARG A 251 -15.64 3.62 5.04
N GLY A 252 -15.84 4.39 3.96
CA GLY A 252 -15.57 3.96 2.60
C GLY A 252 -14.11 4.07 2.18
N ILE A 253 -13.85 3.65 0.94
CA ILE A 253 -12.55 3.68 0.29
C ILE A 253 -12.50 4.82 -0.73
N LEU A 254 -11.44 5.62 -0.69
CA LEU A 254 -10.99 6.47 -1.79
C LEU A 254 -9.85 5.76 -2.51
N ARG A 255 -10.08 5.36 -3.76
CA ARG A 255 -9.12 4.65 -4.63
C ARG A 255 -8.69 5.54 -5.79
N ASP A 256 -7.44 5.47 -6.22
CA ASP A 256 -6.97 6.33 -7.32
C ASP A 256 -7.56 5.91 -8.66
N TYR A 257 -8.22 6.86 -9.32
CA TYR A 257 -8.80 6.71 -10.65
C TYR A 257 -7.74 6.36 -11.70
N ASN A 258 -6.54 6.92 -11.58
CA ASN A 258 -5.50 6.67 -12.56
C ASN A 258 -4.92 5.27 -12.38
N ASP A 259 -4.96 4.48 -13.44
CA ASP A 259 -4.32 3.16 -13.49
C ASP A 259 -2.81 3.18 -13.40
N THR A 260 -2.19 4.28 -13.85
CA THR A 260 -0.74 4.40 -13.93
C THR A 260 -0.27 5.72 -13.37
N ARG A 261 1.05 5.81 -13.19
CA ARG A 261 1.75 7.01 -12.77
C ARG A 261 1.69 8.12 -13.83
N ALA A 262 0.52 8.70 -14.07
CA ALA A 262 0.37 9.90 -14.87
C ALA A 262 0.32 11.13 -13.96
N PHE A 263 1.41 11.91 -13.92
CA PHE A 263 1.28 13.34 -13.68
C PHE A 263 0.55 13.85 -14.91
N ASN A 264 -0.74 14.16 -14.77
CA ASN A 264 -1.57 14.53 -15.92
C ASN A 264 -1.02 15.83 -16.53
N SER A 265 -0.08 15.71 -17.48
CA SER A 265 0.62 16.82 -18.11
C SER A 265 -0.13 17.34 -19.33
N ASN A 266 -1.21 16.67 -19.72
CA ASN A 266 -1.95 16.94 -20.94
C ASN A 266 -3.40 17.40 -20.69
N THR A 267 -3.88 17.40 -19.44
CA THR A 267 -5.16 18.02 -19.05
C THR A 267 -4.94 18.94 -17.85
N ASP A 268 -5.34 20.19 -18.00
CA ASP A 268 -4.91 21.39 -17.28
C ASP A 268 -5.43 21.50 -15.83
N GLU A 269 -5.54 20.40 -15.07
CA GLU A 269 -6.54 20.37 -13.98
C GLU A 269 -6.06 20.11 -12.56
N ARG A 270 -4.75 20.12 -12.26
CA ARG A 270 -4.33 20.30 -10.85
C ARG A 270 -4.29 19.00 -10.01
N PHE A 271 -4.87 17.90 -10.49
CA PHE A 271 -5.11 16.65 -9.74
C PHE A 271 -3.96 15.63 -9.86
N TYR A 272 -2.83 15.92 -9.21
CA TYR A 272 -1.63 15.09 -9.30
C TYR A 272 -1.55 13.93 -8.29
N TYR A 273 -2.37 13.98 -7.24
CA TYR A 273 -2.27 13.13 -6.05
C TYR A 273 -3.65 12.60 -5.68
N LEU A 274 -3.71 11.50 -4.92
CA LEU A 274 -4.98 10.88 -4.52
C LEU A 274 -5.85 11.84 -3.70
N LEU A 275 -5.27 12.45 -2.67
CA LEU A 275 -5.90 13.50 -1.88
C LEU A 275 -4.98 14.72 -1.73
N THR A 276 -5.43 15.88 -2.19
CA THR A 276 -4.68 17.14 -2.07
C THR A 276 -5.44 18.17 -1.24
N LEU A 277 -4.80 18.68 -0.19
CA LEU A 277 -5.29 19.76 0.66
C LEU A 277 -4.44 21.02 0.43
N GLY A 278 -5.04 22.01 -0.23
CA GLY A 278 -4.33 23.15 -0.82
C GLY A 278 -3.80 22.84 -2.20
N ASN A 279 -3.12 23.80 -2.82
CA ASN A 279 -2.48 23.64 -4.13
C ASN A 279 -1.52 24.80 -4.47
N SER A 280 -0.96 25.46 -3.46
CA SER A 280 -0.14 26.66 -3.66
C SER A 280 1.23 26.58 -3.02
N TRP A 281 2.20 27.13 -3.73
CA TRP A 281 3.54 27.42 -3.20
C TRP A 281 3.63 28.85 -2.64
N GLU A 282 2.63 29.70 -2.87
CA GLU A 282 2.60 31.10 -2.44
C GLU A 282 2.14 31.25 -0.98
N GLU A 283 2.82 32.07 -0.17
CA GLU A 283 2.53 32.24 1.27
C GLU A 283 1.12 32.78 1.57
N GLY A 284 0.51 33.51 0.63
CA GLY A 284 -0.82 34.12 0.79
C GLY A 284 -2.00 33.25 0.36
N LYS A 285 -1.76 32.13 -0.33
CA LYS A 285 -2.79 31.29 -0.92
C LYS A 285 -2.90 29.97 -0.16
N ILE A 286 -3.65 30.02 0.94
CA ILE A 286 -3.66 28.97 1.96
C ILE A 286 -5.03 28.31 2.04
N CYS A 287 -5.06 26.98 2.00
CA CYS A 287 -6.23 26.18 2.34
C CYS A 287 -6.32 26.02 3.87
N ARG A 288 -7.51 26.17 4.45
CA ARG A 288 -7.68 26.25 5.92
C ARG A 288 -8.76 25.33 6.46
N ASN A 289 -8.58 24.86 7.69
CA ASN A 289 -9.63 24.18 8.44
C ASN A 289 -10.28 23.02 7.64
N VAL A 290 -9.45 22.06 7.25
CA VAL A 290 -9.90 20.85 6.54
C VAL A 290 -9.76 19.64 7.45
N GLU A 291 -10.82 18.86 7.56
CA GLU A 291 -10.85 17.61 8.32
C GLU A 291 -10.93 16.41 7.38
N VAL A 292 -10.09 15.41 7.60
CA VAL A 292 -10.13 14.09 6.94
C VAL A 292 -10.25 13.03 8.03
N LYS A 293 -11.32 12.24 8.02
CA LYS A 293 -11.63 11.30 9.12
C LYS A 293 -12.02 9.92 8.63
N ASP A 294 -11.52 8.88 9.30
CA ASP A 294 -12.01 7.50 9.25
C ASP A 294 -11.85 6.72 7.92
N ILE A 295 -11.69 7.40 6.78
CA ILE A 295 -11.60 6.80 5.45
C ILE A 295 -10.35 5.97 5.21
N ILE A 296 -10.43 5.08 4.22
CA ILE A 296 -9.30 4.31 3.69
C ILE A 296 -8.89 4.92 2.33
N LEU A 297 -7.63 5.31 2.20
CA LEU A 297 -6.99 5.65 0.93
C LEU A 297 -6.29 4.39 0.42
N LEU A 298 -6.74 3.89 -0.72
CA LEU A 298 -6.29 2.64 -1.28
C LEU A 298 -5.62 2.86 -2.63
N ASP A 299 -4.46 2.24 -2.80
CA ASP A 299 -3.80 2.08 -4.08
C ASP A 299 -3.59 3.39 -4.88
N PRO A 300 -2.99 4.43 -4.25
CA PRO A 300 -2.59 5.62 -4.98
C PRO A 300 -1.52 5.29 -6.04
N THR A 301 -1.57 5.94 -7.20
CA THR A 301 -0.54 5.81 -8.26
C THR A 301 0.47 6.96 -8.27
N SER A 302 0.46 7.72 -7.17
CA SER A 302 1.27 8.90 -6.86
C SER A 302 1.18 9.14 -5.35
N PHE A 303 1.52 10.33 -4.88
CA PHE A 303 1.46 10.69 -3.46
C PHE A 303 0.05 10.48 -2.90
N SER A 304 -0.02 9.94 -1.69
CA SER A 304 -1.29 9.52 -1.08
C SER A 304 -2.07 10.72 -0.56
N ILE A 305 -1.44 11.53 0.29
CA ILE A 305 -2.03 12.75 0.84
C ILE A 305 -1.02 13.89 0.91
N VAL A 306 -1.36 15.00 0.27
CA VAL A 306 -0.48 16.16 0.13
C VAL A 306 -1.12 17.38 0.77
N PHE A 307 -0.41 17.98 1.74
CA PHE A 307 -0.67 19.31 2.26
C PHE A 307 0.22 20.32 1.53
N LEU A 308 -0.36 21.12 0.63
CA LEU A 308 0.37 22.09 -0.19
C LEU A 308 -0.15 23.51 0.08
N GLY A 309 0.50 24.19 1.03
CA GLY A 309 0.02 25.48 1.54
C GLY A 309 -1.26 25.32 2.38
N ALA A 310 -1.29 24.33 3.27
CA ALA A 310 -2.45 24.04 4.13
C ALA A 310 -2.23 24.50 5.56
N GLN A 311 -3.29 24.96 6.24
CA GLN A 311 -3.24 25.35 7.64
C GLN A 311 -4.45 24.91 8.45
N ASP A 312 -4.24 24.59 9.72
CA ASP A 312 -5.32 24.20 10.64
C ASP A 312 -6.07 22.94 10.18
N CYS A 313 -5.37 21.97 9.59
CA CYS A 313 -5.97 20.73 9.10
C CYS A 313 -5.84 19.57 10.10
N LEU A 314 -6.82 18.67 10.07
CA LEU A 314 -6.88 17.45 10.87
C LEU A 314 -6.97 16.23 9.95
N ALA A 315 -6.13 15.23 10.18
CA ALA A 315 -6.32 13.87 9.68
C ALA A 315 -6.45 12.93 10.90
N ASP A 316 -7.61 12.31 11.09
CA ASP A 316 -7.85 11.43 12.24
C ASP A 316 -8.39 10.07 11.79
N ASN A 317 -7.75 9.00 12.26
CA ASN A 317 -8.10 7.63 11.91
C ASN A 317 -8.13 7.35 10.39
N VAL A 318 -7.24 7.99 9.64
CA VAL A 318 -7.06 7.80 8.21
C VAL A 318 -6.16 6.59 7.98
N LYS A 319 -6.53 5.71 7.03
CA LYS A 319 -5.72 4.56 6.63
C LYS A 319 -5.18 4.78 5.23
N VAL A 320 -3.89 4.54 5.02
CA VAL A 320 -3.27 4.58 3.68
C VAL A 320 -2.61 3.24 3.41
N ILE A 321 -2.99 2.61 2.30
CA ILE A 321 -2.39 1.36 1.84
C ILE A 321 -1.98 1.55 0.39
N ALA A 322 -0.68 1.44 0.12
CA ALA A 322 -0.11 1.73 -1.19
C ALA A 322 1.09 0.84 -1.52
N GLY A 323 1.19 0.37 -2.77
CA GLY A 323 2.25 -0.54 -3.22
C GLY A 323 3.14 -0.04 -4.36
N GLU A 324 3.02 1.23 -4.74
CA GLU A 324 3.82 1.82 -5.81
C GLU A 324 4.93 2.75 -5.28
N ILE A 325 6.08 2.81 -5.94
CA ILE A 325 7.03 3.89 -5.68
C ILE A 325 6.37 5.27 -5.91
N SER A 326 6.77 6.28 -5.15
CA SER A 326 6.18 7.62 -5.01
C SER A 326 4.83 7.71 -4.34
N THR A 327 4.35 6.62 -3.76
CA THR A 327 3.14 6.63 -2.93
C THR A 327 3.44 7.15 -1.55
N ASP A 328 4.10 8.30 -1.49
CA ASP A 328 4.48 8.90 -0.25
C ASP A 328 3.24 9.08 0.63
N GLY A 329 3.42 8.95 1.94
CA GLY A 329 2.35 9.04 2.93
C GLY A 329 1.89 10.48 3.12
N PHE A 330 2.08 11.00 4.33
CA PHE A 330 1.79 12.40 4.62
C PHE A 330 2.92 13.31 4.11
N SER A 331 2.60 14.13 3.11
CA SER A 331 3.53 15.07 2.51
C SER A 331 3.17 16.52 2.84
N PHE A 332 4.13 17.25 3.40
CA PHE A 332 3.99 18.65 3.84
C PHE A 332 4.89 19.55 3.02
N TRP A 333 4.27 20.38 2.18
CA TRP A 333 4.96 21.26 1.24
C TRP A 333 4.43 22.69 1.30
N GLY A 334 5.21 23.61 0.75
CA GLY A 334 4.91 25.04 0.78
C GLY A 334 4.88 25.55 2.21
N ASN A 335 4.05 26.57 2.45
CA ASN A 335 3.91 27.22 3.76
C ASN A 335 2.88 26.51 4.67
N THR A 336 2.96 25.18 4.72
CA THR A 336 2.04 24.32 5.47
C THR A 336 2.30 24.39 6.98
N LYS A 337 1.27 24.66 7.80
CA LYS A 337 1.44 24.84 9.25
C LYS A 337 0.24 24.38 10.06
N ARG A 338 0.44 24.00 11.34
CA ARG A 338 -0.66 23.61 12.25
C ARG A 338 -1.48 22.46 11.69
N ILE A 339 -0.79 21.36 11.39
CA ILE A 339 -1.41 20.12 10.92
C ILE A 339 -1.43 19.13 12.08
N THR A 340 -2.59 18.52 12.33
CA THR A 340 -2.76 17.49 13.36
C THR A 340 -3.09 16.18 12.68
N ILE A 341 -2.33 15.14 12.99
CA ILE A 341 -2.53 13.77 12.48
C ILE A 341 -2.64 12.85 13.69
N THR A 342 -3.74 12.12 13.81
CA THR A 342 -3.96 11.22 14.95
C THR A 342 -4.53 9.87 14.54
N ASN A 343 -4.25 8.83 15.34
CA ASN A 343 -4.90 7.51 15.26
C ASN A 343 -4.80 6.83 13.88
N SER A 344 -3.84 7.23 13.05
CA SER A 344 -3.82 6.89 11.62
C SER A 344 -2.92 5.69 11.34
N TYR A 345 -3.23 4.98 10.26
CA TYR A 345 -2.47 3.82 9.79
C TYR A 345 -1.88 4.11 8.41
N LEU A 346 -0.59 3.84 8.21
CA LEU A 346 0.05 4.01 6.91
C LEU A 346 0.89 2.79 6.61
N HIS A 347 0.67 2.17 5.44
CA HIS A 347 1.51 1.14 4.87
C HIS A 347 1.81 1.45 3.41
N VAL A 348 2.84 2.26 3.17
CA VAL A 348 3.19 2.81 1.86
C VAL A 348 4.43 2.15 1.24
N ALA A 349 4.68 2.40 -0.05
CA ALA A 349 5.82 1.86 -0.79
C ALA A 349 6.89 2.90 -1.14
N ASP A 350 6.80 4.10 -0.55
CA ASP A 350 7.84 5.14 -0.62
C ASP A 350 7.93 5.89 0.72
N ASN A 351 8.26 7.18 0.72
CA ASN A 351 8.53 7.95 1.93
C ASN A 351 7.25 8.19 2.74
N LEU A 352 7.27 7.93 4.05
CA LEU A 352 6.06 8.03 4.85
C LEU A 352 5.77 9.48 5.28
N PHE A 353 6.73 10.16 5.90
CA PHE A 353 6.62 11.58 6.24
C PHE A 353 7.58 12.41 5.38
N VAL A 354 7.03 13.14 4.40
CA VAL A 354 7.81 14.02 3.52
C VAL A 354 7.65 15.45 3.99
N CYS A 355 8.75 16.10 4.40
CA CYS A 355 8.65 17.38 5.09
C CYS A 355 9.50 18.48 4.42
N GLY A 356 8.91 19.65 4.22
CA GLY A 356 9.66 20.90 4.04
C GLY A 356 10.10 21.22 2.60
N ALA A 357 9.42 20.69 1.58
CA ALA A 357 9.67 21.11 0.20
C ALA A 357 9.01 22.48 -0.09
N GLY A 358 9.73 23.39 -0.76
CA GLY A 358 9.20 24.65 -1.31
C GLY A 358 8.63 25.69 -0.32
N GLY A 359 8.88 25.56 0.98
CA GLY A 359 8.46 26.50 2.00
C GLY A 359 8.76 26.01 3.42
N MET A 360 8.47 26.84 4.43
CA MET A 360 8.65 26.45 5.84
C MET A 360 7.45 25.64 6.32
N CYS A 361 7.67 24.38 6.67
CA CYS A 361 6.70 23.52 7.33
C CYS A 361 6.89 23.53 8.85
N ASP A 362 5.90 23.97 9.62
CA ASP A 362 6.00 24.17 11.08
C ASP A 362 4.71 23.79 11.80
N ASP A 363 4.78 23.56 13.11
CA ASP A 363 3.62 23.15 13.92
C ASP A 363 2.90 21.90 13.37
N ILE A 364 3.65 20.89 12.93
CA ILE A 364 3.11 19.59 12.52
C ILE A 364 3.08 18.65 13.74
N TYR A 365 1.91 18.13 14.08
CA TYR A 365 1.69 17.24 15.21
C TYR A 365 1.18 15.90 14.70
N CYS A 366 1.93 14.82 14.94
CA CYS A 366 1.53 13.46 14.59
C CYS A 366 1.57 12.56 15.82
N GLU A 367 0.46 11.88 16.13
CA GLU A 367 0.34 11.09 17.35
C GLU A 367 -0.51 9.82 17.21
N ASN A 368 -0.11 8.73 17.90
CA ASN A 368 -0.83 7.46 17.96
C ASN A 368 -1.01 6.80 16.59
N CYS A 369 0.05 6.70 15.80
CA CYS A 369 -0.01 6.14 14.45
C CYS A 369 0.72 4.80 14.33
N MET A 370 0.18 3.93 13.48
CA MET A 370 0.75 2.62 13.12
C MET A 370 1.34 2.71 11.71
N LEU A 371 2.64 2.50 11.57
CA LEU A 371 3.43 2.98 10.43
C LEU A 371 4.28 1.88 9.78
N GLY A 372 4.18 1.80 8.47
CA GLY A 372 4.89 0.86 7.61
C GLY A 372 5.32 1.49 6.29
N THR A 373 6.58 1.32 5.92
CA THR A 373 7.13 1.76 4.63
C THR A 373 8.23 0.83 4.14
N SER A 374 8.23 0.54 2.83
CA SER A 374 9.33 -0.20 2.18
C SER A 374 10.61 0.63 2.09
N ILE A 375 10.55 1.95 2.30
CA ILE A 375 11.65 2.90 2.07
C ILE A 375 11.99 3.70 3.34
N LYS A 376 11.38 4.88 3.56
CA LYS A 376 11.82 5.86 4.57
C LYS A 376 10.67 6.30 5.46
N LEU A 377 10.86 6.21 6.77
CA LEU A 377 9.86 6.70 7.73
C LEU A 377 9.84 8.24 7.76
N PHE A 378 10.97 8.89 8.02
CA PHE A 378 11.11 10.34 7.96
C PHE A 378 11.99 10.77 6.79
N PHE A 379 11.47 11.65 5.92
CA PHE A 379 12.17 12.15 4.74
C PHE A 379 12.08 13.67 4.58
N PRO A 380 12.80 14.44 5.42
CA PRO A 380 12.83 15.90 5.28
C PRO A 380 13.73 16.37 4.12
N GLN A 381 13.22 17.33 3.34
CA GLN A 381 13.85 17.82 2.10
C GLN A 381 14.15 19.33 2.07
N GLY A 382 13.81 20.08 3.11
CA GLY A 382 14.04 21.52 3.12
C GLY A 382 13.81 22.18 4.48
N LEU A 383 13.00 23.23 4.54
CA LEU A 383 12.85 24.05 5.74
C LEU A 383 11.79 23.44 6.68
N MET A 384 12.25 22.95 7.84
CA MET A 384 11.37 22.53 8.93
C MET A 384 11.49 23.47 10.12
N GLY A 385 10.34 23.87 10.63
CA GLY A 385 10.25 24.60 11.88
C GLY A 385 10.60 23.73 13.09
N LYS A 386 10.66 24.36 14.27
CA LYS A 386 11.14 23.71 15.49
C LYS A 386 10.04 23.05 16.32
N ASN A 387 8.79 23.31 15.98
CA ASN A 387 7.62 22.88 16.74
C ASN A 387 6.96 21.62 16.14
N ASN A 388 7.62 20.95 15.22
CA ASN A 388 7.14 19.69 14.67
C ASN A 388 7.34 18.57 15.70
N VAL A 389 6.26 17.87 16.06
CA VAL A 389 6.23 16.85 17.11
C VAL A 389 5.63 15.56 16.56
N PHE A 390 6.38 14.47 16.67
CA PHE A 390 5.96 13.13 16.30
C PHE A 390 5.99 12.25 17.55
N ARG A 391 4.88 11.67 17.99
CA ARG A 391 4.88 10.90 19.24
C ARG A 391 3.96 9.70 19.27
N ASN A 392 4.24 8.73 20.14
CA ASN A 392 3.46 7.50 20.28
C ASN A 392 3.29 6.83 18.91
N LEU A 393 4.42 6.52 18.28
CA LEU A 393 4.45 5.93 16.94
C LEU A 393 4.88 4.47 17.03
N HIS A 394 4.09 3.60 16.41
CA HIS A 394 4.40 2.18 16.29
C HIS A 394 4.82 1.89 14.85
N VAL A 395 6.06 1.46 14.65
CA VAL A 395 6.66 1.25 13.33
C VAL A 395 6.89 -0.24 13.15
N PHE A 396 6.02 -0.88 12.36
CA PHE A 396 6.13 -2.31 12.08
C PHE A 396 7.01 -2.61 10.85
N ARG A 397 7.31 -1.58 10.05
CA ARG A 397 8.15 -1.71 8.86
C ARG A 397 8.79 -0.39 8.46
N ALA A 398 10.12 -0.33 8.34
CA ALA A 398 10.84 0.80 7.74
C ALA A 398 12.26 0.39 7.34
N THR A 399 12.63 0.54 6.06
CA THR A 399 14.01 0.24 5.63
C THR A 399 15.01 1.29 6.12
N ILE A 400 14.58 2.55 6.23
CA ILE A 400 15.33 3.67 6.77
C ILE A 400 14.42 4.44 7.73
N PHE A 401 14.86 4.65 8.96
CA PHE A 401 14.11 5.38 9.98
C PHE A 401 14.14 6.89 9.71
N TYR A 402 15.30 7.46 9.38
CA TYR A 402 15.43 8.88 9.05
C TYR A 402 16.40 9.12 7.90
N GLU A 403 15.96 9.81 6.85
CA GLU A 403 16.85 10.30 5.78
C GLU A 403 16.61 11.78 5.45
N ALA A 404 17.65 12.60 5.60
CA ALA A 404 17.57 14.03 5.24
C ALA A 404 18.26 14.33 3.91
N VAL A 405 17.59 15.14 3.06
CA VAL A 405 18.09 15.57 1.74
C VAL A 405 17.79 17.04 1.47
N GLY A 406 18.15 17.55 0.29
CA GLY A 406 17.64 18.81 -0.25
C GLY A 406 18.11 20.07 0.49
N GLY A 407 19.14 19.94 1.34
CA GLY A 407 19.61 21.06 2.16
C GLY A 407 18.79 21.25 3.45
N TYR A 408 18.09 20.20 3.91
CA TYR A 408 17.31 20.19 5.14
C TYR A 408 17.90 21.03 6.28
N THR A 409 17.11 21.91 6.89
CA THR A 409 17.46 22.62 8.12
C THR A 409 16.23 22.71 8.99
N GLY A 410 16.40 22.54 10.30
CA GLY A 410 15.27 22.46 11.21
C GLY A 410 15.48 21.48 12.36
N ARG A 411 14.37 21.06 12.96
CA ARG A 411 14.34 20.06 14.03
C ARG A 411 13.38 18.93 13.67
N LEU A 412 13.86 17.70 13.80
CA LEU A 412 12.99 16.54 14.02
C LEU A 412 12.94 16.29 15.53
N PHE A 413 11.73 16.26 16.09
CA PHE A 413 11.49 15.77 17.44
C PHE A 413 10.55 14.57 17.39
N ALA A 414 11.02 13.41 17.88
CA ALA A 414 10.17 12.25 18.04
C ALA A 414 10.26 11.65 19.46
N GLU A 415 9.11 11.32 20.05
CA GLU A 415 8.99 10.80 21.42
C GLU A 415 8.12 9.55 21.49
N ASN A 416 8.50 8.54 22.27
CA ASN A 416 7.75 7.28 22.40
C ASN A 416 7.54 6.60 21.03
N VAL A 417 8.66 6.21 20.39
CA VAL A 417 8.62 5.52 19.09
C VAL A 417 9.09 4.08 19.26
N SER A 418 8.21 3.12 19.00
CA SER A 418 8.53 1.70 18.99
C SER A 418 8.69 1.23 17.55
N ALA A 419 9.92 0.92 17.14
CA ALA A 419 10.23 0.32 15.84
C ALA A 419 10.72 -1.12 15.97
N ILE A 420 10.53 -1.73 17.15
CA ILE A 420 11.00 -3.08 17.48
C ILE A 420 10.45 -4.15 16.53
N ASP A 421 9.28 -3.88 15.95
CA ASP A 421 8.58 -4.76 15.00
C ASP A 421 9.19 -4.71 13.59
N CYS A 422 10.15 -3.81 13.29
CA CYS A 422 10.88 -3.85 12.03
C CYS A 422 11.83 -5.06 11.95
N THR A 423 11.84 -5.76 10.81
CA THR A 423 12.78 -6.86 10.55
C THR A 423 14.22 -6.37 10.34
N ASP A 424 14.38 -5.24 9.65
CA ASP A 424 15.64 -4.55 9.45
C ASP A 424 15.39 -3.05 9.19
N THR A 425 16.21 -2.17 9.75
CA THR A 425 16.07 -0.72 9.56
C THR A 425 17.41 0.00 9.67
N LEU A 426 17.70 0.97 8.79
CA LEU A 426 18.84 1.89 8.92
C LEU A 426 18.42 3.09 9.77
N PHE A 427 19.17 3.43 10.81
CA PHE A 427 18.73 4.45 11.76
C PHE A 427 18.77 5.88 11.19
N VAL A 428 19.92 6.34 10.69
CA VAL A 428 20.05 7.70 10.11
C VAL A 428 20.85 7.64 8.82
N ASN A 429 20.37 8.33 7.79
CA ASN A 429 21.07 8.58 6.54
C ASN A 429 21.00 10.07 6.15
N THR A 430 22.02 10.58 5.46
CA THR A 430 21.92 11.86 4.77
C THR A 430 22.31 11.71 3.30
N GLY A 431 21.58 12.42 2.43
CA GLY A 431 21.66 12.27 0.99
C GLY A 431 22.07 13.55 0.26
N MET A 432 21.56 13.73 -0.96
CA MET A 432 22.03 14.76 -1.89
C MET A 432 21.81 16.18 -1.37
N SER A 433 22.70 17.10 -1.76
CA SER A 433 22.60 18.54 -1.48
C SER A 433 22.66 18.95 0.00
N MET A 434 23.36 18.21 0.84
CA MET A 434 23.48 18.45 2.29
C MET A 434 24.69 19.34 2.70
N SER A 435 25.20 20.19 1.81
CA SER A 435 26.36 21.07 2.08
C SER A 435 26.03 22.25 3.00
N GLY A 436 27.03 22.73 3.75
CA GLY A 436 26.95 23.92 4.61
C GLY A 436 26.83 23.61 6.11
N ILE A 437 27.12 24.61 6.94
CA ILE A 437 26.97 24.58 8.40
C ILE A 437 25.66 25.30 8.77
N VAL A 438 24.58 24.54 8.85
CA VAL A 438 23.24 25.04 9.21
C VAL A 438 22.63 24.18 10.31
N PRO A 439 21.77 24.71 11.20
CA PRO A 439 21.18 23.93 12.28
C PRO A 439 20.33 22.75 11.77
N ARG A 440 20.74 21.55 12.15
CA ARG A 440 20.07 20.28 11.85
C ARG A 440 19.91 19.52 13.15
N GLU A 441 18.79 19.74 13.80
CA GLU A 441 18.49 19.19 15.13
C GLU A 441 17.71 17.88 14.95
N PHE A 442 18.18 16.83 15.61
CA PHE A 442 17.56 15.52 15.67
C PHE A 442 17.42 15.15 17.14
N GLU A 443 16.20 15.12 17.64
CA GLU A 443 15.92 14.85 19.04
C GLU A 443 14.95 13.68 19.15
N LEU A 444 15.43 12.61 19.75
CA LEU A 444 14.68 11.38 19.98
C LEU A 444 14.59 11.10 21.47
N LYS A 445 13.39 10.76 21.92
CA LYS A 445 13.12 10.40 23.30
C LYS A 445 12.32 9.12 23.38
N ASN A 446 12.72 8.17 24.22
CA ASN A 446 12.03 6.90 24.44
C ASN A 446 11.79 6.15 23.11
N VAL A 447 12.87 5.77 22.43
CA VAL A 447 12.81 5.11 21.12
C VAL A 447 13.40 3.71 21.22
N THR A 448 12.70 2.70 20.73
CA THR A 448 13.22 1.33 20.63
C THR A 448 13.36 0.92 19.17
N LEU A 449 14.54 0.46 18.78
CA LEU A 449 14.89 -0.03 17.44
C LEU A 449 15.18 -1.54 17.50
N PRO A 450 15.05 -2.28 16.39
CA PRO A 450 15.46 -3.67 16.34
C PRO A 450 16.99 -3.75 16.38
N ASP A 451 17.56 -4.76 17.03
CA ASP A 451 19.02 -4.89 17.13
C ASP A 451 19.66 -5.54 15.88
N THR A 452 19.72 -4.79 14.77
CA THR A 452 20.32 -5.26 13.49
C THR A 452 21.61 -4.51 13.12
N PRO A 453 22.48 -5.08 12.27
CA PRO A 453 23.68 -4.37 11.79
C PRO A 453 23.40 -3.05 11.06
N ARG A 454 22.20 -2.83 10.51
CA ARG A 454 21.83 -1.54 9.91
C ARG A 454 21.28 -0.56 10.93
N SER A 455 20.54 -1.03 11.93
CA SER A 455 19.97 -0.16 12.99
C SER A 455 21.07 0.56 13.78
N ARG A 456 22.26 -0.03 13.84
CA ARG A 456 23.45 0.52 14.50
C ARG A 456 24.24 1.52 13.65
N ARG A 457 23.73 1.96 12.50
CA ARG A 457 24.45 2.83 11.56
C ARG A 457 23.84 4.23 11.46
N ILE A 458 24.72 5.23 11.46
CA ILE A 458 24.41 6.63 11.16
C ILE A 458 25.33 7.07 10.02
N ASN A 459 24.75 7.36 8.86
CA ASN A 459 25.50 7.81 7.70
C ASN A 459 25.32 9.31 7.52
N ILE A 460 26.42 10.06 7.51
CA ILE A 460 26.44 11.50 7.20
C ILE A 460 27.30 11.70 5.95
N ASN A 461 26.67 11.93 4.80
CA ASN A 461 27.33 12.09 3.51
C ASN A 461 27.45 13.56 3.08
N ALA A 462 28.64 13.94 2.60
CA ALA A 462 28.87 15.22 1.94
C ALA A 462 28.77 15.07 0.41
N ASN A 463 27.60 15.35 -0.16
CA ASN A 463 27.33 15.08 -1.58
C ASN A 463 27.98 16.05 -2.59
N LYS A 464 28.99 16.84 -2.20
CA LYS A 464 29.82 17.63 -3.12
C LYS A 464 31.27 17.65 -2.63
N SER A 465 32.20 17.15 -3.44
CA SER A 465 33.63 17.15 -3.16
C SER A 465 34.12 18.55 -2.80
N GLY A 466 34.66 18.69 -1.58
CA GLY A 466 35.31 19.91 -1.10
C GLY A 466 34.43 20.93 -0.37
N LYS A 467 33.16 20.64 -0.05
CA LYS A 467 32.32 21.54 0.79
C LYS A 467 32.13 20.98 2.20
N GLU A 468 32.33 21.84 3.20
CA GLU A 468 32.04 21.52 4.60
C GLU A 468 30.57 21.13 4.80
N VAL A 469 30.34 20.17 5.70
CA VAL A 469 29.04 19.70 6.15
C VAL A 469 29.03 19.76 7.67
N GLY A 470 28.02 20.41 8.26
CA GLY A 470 27.98 20.56 9.71
C GLY A 470 26.64 21.10 10.25
N GLY A 471 26.62 21.39 11.55
CA GLY A 471 25.44 21.91 12.26
C GLY A 471 24.45 20.84 12.73
N TYR A 472 24.86 19.57 12.72
CA TYR A 472 24.06 18.47 13.28
C TYR A 472 24.12 18.46 14.80
N THR A 473 22.96 18.31 15.44
CA THR A 473 22.85 18.07 16.88
C THR A 473 21.95 16.87 17.09
N PHE A 474 22.43 15.85 17.82
CA PHE A 474 21.65 14.66 18.16
C PHE A 474 21.37 14.64 19.66
N GLY A 475 20.10 14.80 20.06
CA GLY A 475 19.63 14.58 21.43
C GLY A 475 18.98 13.21 21.52
N LEU A 476 19.72 12.20 21.98
CA LEU A 476 19.19 10.84 22.16
C LEU A 476 18.92 10.60 23.65
N HIS A 477 17.65 10.45 24.01
CA HIS A 477 17.19 10.25 25.38
C HIS A 477 16.47 8.91 25.47
N ASN A 478 16.98 7.93 26.23
CA ASN A 478 16.35 6.61 26.36
C ASN A 478 16.08 5.94 25.00
N VAL A 479 17.12 5.87 24.16
CA VAL A 479 17.05 5.12 22.90
C VAL A 479 17.64 3.74 23.13
N TYR A 480 17.02 2.69 22.58
CA TYR A 480 17.40 1.29 22.79
C TYR A 480 17.49 0.51 21.47
N TYR A 481 18.40 -0.46 21.43
CA TYR A 481 18.42 -1.58 20.48
C TYR A 481 17.93 -2.83 21.19
N ASN A 482 16.72 -3.28 20.91
CA ASN A 482 16.03 -4.27 21.76
C ASN A 482 16.12 -3.85 23.25
N ASP A 483 16.76 -4.66 24.10
CA ASP A 483 16.98 -4.40 25.52
C ASP A 483 18.20 -3.53 25.85
N ARG A 484 19.03 -3.16 24.86
CA ARG A 484 20.30 -2.47 25.08
C ARG A 484 20.14 -0.96 24.91
N LYS A 485 20.40 -0.20 25.96
CA LYS A 485 20.40 1.27 25.89
C LYS A 485 21.54 1.77 25.00
N ILE A 486 21.26 2.75 24.15
CA ILE A 486 22.28 3.48 23.39
C ILE A 486 22.97 4.47 24.33
N GLU A 487 24.25 4.23 24.60
CA GLU A 487 25.18 5.15 25.25
C GLU A 487 26.17 5.64 24.18
N THR A 488 26.68 6.88 24.23
CA THR A 488 27.72 7.31 23.26
C THR A 488 28.85 8.08 23.93
N VAL A 489 30.07 7.80 23.47
CA VAL A 489 31.37 8.33 23.92
C VAL A 489 32.04 9.14 22.80
N ARG A 490 32.80 10.20 23.16
CA ARG A 490 33.49 11.20 22.31
C ARG A 490 34.63 10.67 21.44
N SER A 491 34.85 11.27 20.25
CA SER A 491 36.18 11.77 19.80
C SER A 491 36.07 12.84 18.69
N ASP A 492 37.19 13.49 18.33
CA ASP A 492 37.27 14.76 17.59
C ASP A 492 37.96 14.61 16.19
N TYR A 493 37.27 14.36 15.06
CA TYR A 493 37.88 14.44 13.70
C TYR A 493 36.90 14.73 12.53
N GLU A 494 37.45 15.16 11.38
CA GLU A 494 36.78 15.58 10.12
C GLU A 494 35.98 14.45 9.43
N LEU A 495 34.68 14.71 9.16
CA LEU A 495 33.70 13.77 8.60
C LEU A 495 33.81 13.63 7.07
N THR A 496 34.40 12.53 6.60
CA THR A 496 34.25 12.09 5.19
C THR A 496 33.88 10.61 5.02
N SER A 497 33.50 9.88 6.08
CA SER A 497 33.03 8.48 5.95
C SER A 497 32.05 8.04 7.04
N ASN A 498 31.32 6.93 6.78
CA ASN A 498 30.25 6.34 7.59
C ASN A 498 30.58 6.26 9.10
N LEU A 499 29.66 6.70 9.98
CA LEU A 499 29.79 6.52 11.42
C LEU A 499 29.09 5.22 11.85
N TYR A 500 29.88 4.26 12.35
CA TYR A 500 29.35 3.06 12.98
C TYR A 500 29.26 3.29 14.48
N LEU A 501 28.07 3.14 15.08
CA LEU A 501 27.94 3.05 16.53
C LEU A 501 28.50 1.68 16.95
N LYS A 502 29.80 1.61 17.21
CA LYS A 502 30.50 0.41 17.68
C LYS A 502 31.07 0.67 19.06
N ASP A 503 30.91 -0.32 19.94
CA ASP A 503 31.30 -0.31 21.36
C ASP A 503 32.81 -0.11 21.61
N GLU A 504 33.67 -0.13 20.60
CA GLU A 504 35.10 0.15 20.82
C GLU A 504 35.71 0.95 19.65
N SER A 505 36.29 2.10 20.04
CA SER A 505 37.31 2.93 19.39
C SER A 505 37.42 2.90 17.86
N THR A 506 36.92 3.94 17.18
CA THR A 506 37.58 4.54 16.01
C THR A 506 37.06 5.96 15.76
N ASP A 507 37.99 6.85 15.43
CA ASP A 507 37.86 8.31 15.38
C ASP A 507 36.84 8.87 14.37
N GLY A 508 36.00 9.82 14.84
CA GLY A 508 35.04 10.58 14.03
C GLY A 508 34.23 11.60 14.86
N ALA A 509 33.75 12.67 14.23
CA ALA A 509 33.16 13.90 14.78
C ALA A 509 32.29 13.83 16.05
N ARG A 510 32.39 14.91 16.84
CA ARG A 510 31.80 15.05 18.16
C ARG A 510 30.30 15.38 18.16
N ILE A 511 29.52 14.48 18.75
CA ILE A 511 28.09 14.64 19.08
C ILE A 511 27.97 14.63 20.62
N ASP A 512 27.41 15.68 21.22
CA ASP A 512 27.17 15.75 22.67
C ASP A 512 25.77 15.18 23.01
N ILE A 513 25.72 14.07 23.79
CA ILE A 513 24.48 13.41 24.24
C ILE A 513 24.17 13.76 25.70
N ARG A 514 22.88 13.92 26.06
CA ARG A 514 22.41 14.15 27.45
C ARG A 514 21.33 13.14 27.82
N TYR A 515 21.37 12.57 29.02
CA TYR A 515 20.46 11.51 29.49
C TYR A 515 19.35 12.03 30.43
N THR A 516 18.21 11.32 30.48
CA THR A 516 17.20 11.40 31.55
C THR A 516 16.58 10.01 31.74
N ASP A 517 16.55 9.46 32.96
CA ASP A 517 16.09 8.10 33.26
C ASP A 517 14.56 8.05 33.48
N ASP A 518 13.92 6.93 33.05
CA ASP A 518 12.58 6.40 33.45
C ASP A 518 11.89 5.49 32.38
N TYR A 519 12.56 5.15 31.27
CA TYR A 519 11.97 4.28 30.21
C TYR A 519 12.68 2.92 30.13
N SER A 520 11.89 1.84 30.06
CA SER A 520 12.37 0.47 29.84
C SER A 520 12.27 0.09 28.36
N PRO A 521 13.21 -0.71 27.82
CA PRO A 521 13.17 -1.16 26.44
C PRO A 521 11.90 -1.97 26.14
N VAL A 522 11.42 -1.85 24.91
CA VAL A 522 10.41 -2.74 24.35
C VAL A 522 11.12 -3.95 23.73
N LEU A 523 10.59 -5.15 23.98
CA LEU A 523 11.08 -6.37 23.36
C LEU A 523 10.09 -6.88 22.32
N LEU A 524 10.62 -7.39 21.21
CA LEU A 524 9.82 -8.03 20.18
C LEU A 524 9.11 -9.25 20.78
N ASN A 525 7.78 -9.27 20.74
CA ASN A 525 6.99 -10.36 21.29
C ASN A 525 6.69 -11.40 20.20
N ARG A 526 7.68 -12.24 19.89
CA ARG A 526 7.53 -13.33 18.92
C ARG A 526 6.97 -14.58 19.58
N THR A 527 5.88 -15.10 19.03
CA THR A 527 5.34 -16.41 19.41
C THR A 527 5.81 -17.47 18.41
N LYS A 528 6.44 -18.54 18.90
CA LYS A 528 6.76 -19.72 18.09
C LYS A 528 5.56 -20.64 18.01
N ALA A 529 5.18 -21.04 16.80
CA ALA A 529 4.04 -21.92 16.56
C ALA A 529 4.15 -22.50 15.16
N SER A 530 3.98 -23.81 15.01
CA SER A 530 4.14 -24.46 13.71
C SER A 530 2.82 -25.02 13.20
N TYR A 531 2.52 -24.73 11.95
CA TYR A 531 1.39 -25.29 11.22
C TYR A 531 1.80 -25.58 9.78
N THR A 532 1.23 -26.66 9.21
CA THR A 532 1.37 -27.02 7.80
C THR A 532 -0.02 -27.11 7.19
N ALA A 533 -0.30 -26.22 6.24
CA ALA A 533 -1.56 -26.11 5.53
C ALA A 533 -1.65 -27.14 4.40
N ILE A 534 -2.88 -27.51 4.02
CA ILE A 534 -3.12 -28.20 2.75
C ILE A 534 -3.05 -27.16 1.64
N LYS A 535 -2.14 -27.35 0.69
CA LYS A 535 -1.86 -26.43 -0.41
C LYS A 535 -2.47 -26.95 -1.70
N LEU A 536 -3.25 -26.13 -2.38
CA LEU A 536 -3.87 -26.44 -3.67
C LEU A 536 -3.12 -25.74 -4.80
N PHE A 537 -2.81 -26.50 -5.85
CA PHE A 537 -2.17 -26.00 -7.07
C PHE A 537 -2.94 -26.42 -8.32
N VAL A 538 -3.05 -25.52 -9.28
CA VAL A 538 -3.42 -25.81 -10.67
C VAL A 538 -2.18 -25.60 -11.54
N GLY A 539 -1.66 -26.64 -12.18
CA GLY A 539 -0.29 -26.63 -12.69
C GLY A 539 0.69 -26.38 -11.54
N HIS A 540 1.54 -25.35 -11.64
CA HIS A 540 2.40 -24.86 -10.55
C HIS A 540 1.84 -23.61 -9.85
N ARG A 541 0.65 -23.13 -10.21
CA ARG A 541 0.04 -21.93 -9.62
C ARG A 541 -0.59 -22.29 -8.28
N PRO A 542 -0.16 -21.69 -7.16
CA PRO A 542 -0.89 -21.80 -5.90
C PRO A 542 -2.28 -21.17 -6.06
N LEU A 543 -3.32 -21.87 -5.63
CA LEU A 543 -4.70 -21.39 -5.68
C LEU A 543 -5.23 -21.23 -4.26
N MET A 544 -5.37 -19.97 -3.83
CA MET A 544 -6.02 -19.62 -2.58
C MET A 544 -7.51 -19.42 -2.87
N ALA A 545 -8.33 -20.38 -2.44
CA ALA A 545 -9.77 -20.37 -2.67
C ALA A 545 -10.52 -19.82 -1.45
N PRO A 546 -11.75 -19.28 -1.63
CA PRO A 546 -12.59 -18.84 -0.52
C PRO A 546 -12.78 -19.92 0.56
N ILE A 547 -12.96 -21.18 0.15
CA ILE A 547 -12.86 -22.33 1.04
C ILE A 547 -11.49 -22.99 0.87
N ALA A 548 -10.64 -22.87 1.89
CA ALA A 548 -9.34 -23.54 1.90
C ALA A 548 -9.52 -25.07 1.87
N PRO A 549 -8.60 -25.83 1.23
CA PRO A 549 -8.68 -27.29 1.20
C PRO A 549 -8.64 -27.89 2.61
N TYR A 550 -9.44 -28.94 2.84
CA TYR A 550 -9.54 -29.59 4.15
C TYR A 550 -9.73 -31.09 4.02
N GLU A 551 -9.35 -31.83 5.06
CA GLU A 551 -9.59 -33.27 5.19
C GLU A 551 -10.86 -33.52 6.00
N LYS A 552 -11.75 -34.36 5.48
CA LYS A 552 -12.95 -34.82 6.19
C LYS A 552 -13.30 -36.24 5.74
N ASP A 553 -13.67 -37.10 6.67
CA ASP A 553 -14.06 -38.49 6.38
C ASP A 553 -13.04 -39.28 5.53
N GLY A 554 -11.74 -38.98 5.69
CA GLY A 554 -10.66 -39.63 4.94
C GLY A 554 -10.44 -39.12 3.51
N ALA A 555 -11.18 -38.09 3.07
CA ALA A 555 -11.02 -37.46 1.76
C ALA A 555 -10.59 -35.99 1.89
N VAL A 556 -9.69 -35.56 1.01
CA VAL A 556 -9.35 -34.14 0.83
C VAL A 556 -10.40 -33.50 -0.06
N ARG A 557 -10.99 -32.40 0.40
CA ARG A 557 -11.99 -31.60 -0.32
C ARG A 557 -11.43 -30.23 -0.70
N ILE A 558 -11.92 -29.70 -1.82
CA ILE A 558 -11.51 -28.42 -2.41
C ILE A 558 -12.73 -27.60 -2.85
N ASP A 559 -12.59 -26.28 -2.96
CA ASP A 559 -13.60 -25.38 -3.51
C ASP A 559 -13.77 -25.62 -5.02
N GLY A 560 -14.87 -26.26 -5.41
CA GLY A 560 -15.11 -26.65 -6.80
C GLY A 560 -15.29 -25.46 -7.73
N ALA A 561 -15.96 -24.41 -7.27
CA ALA A 561 -16.16 -23.19 -8.06
C ALA A 561 -14.82 -22.48 -8.32
N ALA A 562 -13.97 -22.32 -7.32
CA ALA A 562 -12.68 -21.63 -7.47
C ALA A 562 -11.73 -22.37 -8.43
N VAL A 563 -11.72 -23.70 -8.42
CA VAL A 563 -10.92 -24.48 -9.39
C VAL A 563 -11.51 -24.40 -10.80
N ALA A 564 -12.83 -24.45 -10.96
CA ALA A 564 -13.47 -24.29 -12.27
C ALA A 564 -13.22 -22.90 -12.87
N GLU A 565 -13.29 -21.84 -12.05
CA GLU A 565 -12.91 -20.46 -12.44
C GLU A 565 -11.43 -20.39 -12.83
N ALA A 566 -10.54 -21.04 -12.07
CA ALA A 566 -9.11 -21.09 -12.41
C ALA A 566 -8.83 -21.77 -13.76
N TYR A 567 -9.67 -22.73 -14.16
CA TYR A 567 -9.64 -23.34 -15.50
C TYR A 567 -10.34 -22.51 -16.58
N GLY A 568 -10.92 -21.35 -16.28
CA GLY A 568 -11.58 -20.48 -17.26
C GLY A 568 -13.00 -20.91 -17.66
N PHE A 569 -13.69 -21.70 -16.82
CA PHE A 569 -15.11 -22.00 -17.04
C PHE A 569 -16.00 -20.88 -16.53
N GLY A 570 -17.14 -20.67 -17.19
CA GLY A 570 -18.24 -19.90 -16.60
C GLY A 570 -18.86 -20.70 -15.46
N VAL A 571 -18.92 -20.14 -14.26
CA VAL A 571 -19.41 -20.82 -13.05
C VAL A 571 -20.72 -20.21 -12.58
N SER A 572 -21.66 -21.07 -12.18
CA SER A 572 -22.88 -20.71 -11.48
C SER A 572 -23.03 -21.65 -10.29
N GLN A 573 -23.26 -21.09 -9.11
CA GLN A 573 -23.50 -21.86 -7.91
C GLN A 573 -24.59 -21.21 -7.07
N ASN A 574 -25.69 -21.93 -6.84
CA ASN A 574 -26.83 -21.52 -6.02
C ASN A 574 -27.56 -22.77 -5.48
N ASP A 575 -28.23 -22.66 -4.33
CA ASP A 575 -29.17 -23.67 -3.80
C ASP A 575 -28.64 -25.12 -3.81
N GLY A 576 -27.41 -25.33 -3.35
CA GLY A 576 -26.78 -26.66 -3.31
C GLY A 576 -26.45 -27.26 -4.68
N LEU A 577 -26.35 -26.45 -5.73
CA LEU A 577 -25.87 -26.84 -7.06
C LEU A 577 -24.60 -26.07 -7.41
N LEU A 578 -23.57 -26.79 -7.85
CA LEU A 578 -22.46 -26.22 -8.63
C LEU A 578 -22.63 -26.62 -10.09
N ALA A 579 -22.63 -25.62 -10.98
CA ALA A 579 -22.64 -25.78 -12.42
C ALA A 579 -21.48 -24.98 -13.03
N PHE A 580 -20.75 -25.58 -13.97
CA PHE A 580 -19.77 -24.85 -14.75
C PHE A 580 -19.72 -25.34 -16.19
N SER A 581 -19.45 -24.43 -17.11
CA SER A 581 -19.48 -24.74 -18.54
C SER A 581 -18.65 -23.81 -19.41
N ASP A 582 -18.30 -24.31 -20.58
CA ASP A 582 -17.82 -23.57 -21.75
C ASP A 582 -18.54 -24.08 -23.01
N GLU A 583 -18.01 -23.77 -24.20
CA GLU A 583 -18.61 -24.18 -25.49
C GLU A 583 -18.64 -25.71 -25.69
N ASN A 584 -17.77 -26.47 -25.01
CA ASN A 584 -17.57 -27.90 -25.25
C ASN A 584 -17.95 -28.79 -24.05
N THR A 585 -17.97 -28.21 -22.85
CA THR A 585 -18.13 -28.93 -21.60
C THR A 585 -19.20 -28.28 -20.74
N SER A 586 -20.09 -29.08 -20.19
CA SER A 586 -21.06 -28.68 -19.16
C SER A 586 -21.04 -29.71 -18.04
N VAL A 587 -20.80 -29.24 -16.80
CA VAL A 587 -20.74 -30.07 -15.60
C VAL A 587 -21.72 -29.54 -14.56
N THR A 588 -22.47 -30.44 -13.93
CA THR A 588 -23.31 -30.13 -12.76
C THR A 588 -23.12 -31.15 -11.64
N VAL A 589 -23.13 -30.68 -10.40
CA VAL A 589 -23.09 -31.52 -9.18
C VAL A 589 -23.95 -30.91 -8.08
N HIS A 590 -24.77 -31.75 -7.43
CA HIS A 590 -25.61 -31.34 -6.31
C HIS A 590 -25.01 -31.75 -4.96
N VAL A 591 -25.31 -30.97 -3.93
CA VAL A 591 -24.95 -31.26 -2.55
C VAL A 591 -25.46 -32.65 -2.13
N GLY A 592 -24.60 -33.42 -1.46
CA GLY A 592 -24.88 -34.78 -1.01
C GLY A 592 -24.71 -35.86 -2.09
N GLU A 593 -24.61 -35.50 -3.36
CA GLU A 593 -24.43 -36.47 -4.44
C GLU A 593 -22.97 -36.90 -4.61
N ALA A 594 -22.76 -38.21 -4.78
CA ALA A 594 -21.47 -38.81 -5.17
C ALA A 594 -21.41 -39.04 -6.70
N THR A 595 -22.14 -38.24 -7.46
CA THR A 595 -22.19 -38.27 -8.92
C THR A 595 -22.24 -36.85 -9.47
N ALA A 596 -21.61 -36.63 -10.62
CA ALA A 596 -21.74 -35.39 -11.38
C ALA A 596 -22.24 -35.70 -12.79
N ALA A 597 -23.01 -34.80 -13.41
CA ALA A 597 -23.39 -34.93 -14.81
C ALA A 597 -22.43 -34.13 -15.69
N VAL A 598 -21.80 -34.79 -16.66
CA VAL A 598 -20.86 -34.22 -17.64
C VAL A 598 -21.47 -34.39 -19.03
N ASN A 599 -21.82 -33.30 -19.69
CA ASN A 599 -22.49 -33.30 -21.00
C ASN A 599 -23.71 -34.26 -21.03
N GLY A 600 -24.48 -34.30 -19.93
CA GLY A 600 -25.64 -35.16 -19.75
C GLY A 600 -25.37 -36.62 -19.38
N LYS A 601 -24.10 -37.02 -19.18
CA LYS A 601 -23.72 -38.36 -18.71
C LYS A 601 -23.22 -38.33 -17.27
N PHE A 602 -23.64 -39.29 -16.45
CA PHE A 602 -23.21 -39.35 -15.06
C PHE A 602 -21.81 -39.97 -14.89
N VAL A 603 -21.00 -39.32 -14.06
CA VAL A 603 -19.67 -39.74 -13.61
C VAL A 603 -19.71 -39.91 -12.10
N SER A 604 -19.13 -41.00 -11.57
CA SER A 604 -19.04 -41.25 -10.13
C SER A 604 -17.90 -40.44 -9.49
N LEU A 605 -18.12 -40.00 -8.25
CA LEU A 605 -17.15 -39.27 -7.43
C LEU A 605 -16.63 -40.16 -6.29
N SER A 606 -15.43 -39.87 -5.80
CA SER A 606 -14.83 -40.60 -4.67
C SER A 606 -15.48 -40.29 -3.32
N ALA A 607 -16.13 -39.12 -3.21
CA ALA A 607 -16.95 -38.71 -2.07
C ALA A 607 -18.08 -37.78 -2.54
N SER A 608 -19.12 -37.63 -1.72
CA SER A 608 -20.21 -36.69 -2.00
C SER A 608 -19.73 -35.23 -1.95
N ALA A 609 -20.32 -34.40 -2.81
CA ALA A 609 -20.16 -32.95 -2.74
C ALA A 609 -20.86 -32.38 -1.48
N GLU A 610 -20.31 -31.30 -0.93
CA GLU A 610 -20.80 -30.67 0.30
C GLU A 610 -20.82 -29.15 0.17
N GLU A 611 -21.78 -28.49 0.81
CA GLU A 611 -21.87 -27.04 0.84
C GLU A 611 -21.32 -26.48 2.16
N ILE A 612 -20.41 -25.51 2.08
CA ILE A 612 -19.86 -24.76 3.21
C ILE A 612 -19.94 -23.27 2.86
N ASP A 613 -20.59 -22.48 3.72
CA ASP A 613 -20.75 -21.03 3.56
C ASP A 613 -21.25 -20.62 2.15
N GLY A 614 -22.19 -21.39 1.60
CA GLY A 614 -22.77 -21.15 0.28
C GLY A 614 -21.91 -21.62 -0.91
N ARG A 615 -20.74 -22.23 -0.65
CA ARG A 615 -19.78 -22.69 -1.66
C ARG A 615 -19.63 -24.21 -1.69
N MET A 616 -19.48 -24.76 -2.89
CA MET A 616 -19.52 -26.21 -3.11
C MET A 616 -18.11 -26.73 -2.99
N THR A 617 -17.95 -27.68 -2.09
CA THR A 617 -16.72 -28.41 -1.88
C THR A 617 -16.87 -29.79 -2.48
N VAL A 618 -15.88 -30.19 -3.27
CA VAL A 618 -15.86 -31.44 -4.01
C VAL A 618 -14.61 -32.24 -3.62
N PRO A 619 -14.60 -33.58 -3.75
CA PRO A 619 -13.36 -34.33 -3.53
C PRO A 619 -12.26 -33.88 -4.50
N PHE A 620 -11.00 -33.96 -4.09
CA PHE A 620 -9.90 -33.40 -4.88
C PHE A 620 -9.73 -34.01 -6.27
N ASP A 621 -10.15 -35.26 -6.46
CA ASP A 621 -10.12 -35.99 -7.73
C ASP A 621 -11.37 -35.73 -8.60
N PHE A 622 -12.24 -34.80 -8.19
CA PHE A 622 -13.43 -34.41 -8.95
C PHE A 622 -13.06 -33.97 -10.38
N PHE A 623 -12.07 -33.10 -10.53
CA PHE A 623 -11.63 -32.60 -11.85
C PHE A 623 -10.95 -33.69 -12.69
N ALA A 624 -10.27 -34.64 -12.05
CA ALA A 624 -9.77 -35.82 -12.74
C ALA A 624 -10.91 -36.67 -13.31
N SER A 625 -12.00 -36.81 -12.54
CA SER A 625 -13.17 -37.60 -12.93
C SER A 625 -13.99 -36.92 -14.04
N VAL A 626 -14.23 -35.61 -13.95
CA VAL A 626 -15.14 -34.90 -14.86
C VAL A 626 -14.47 -34.30 -16.09
N LEU A 627 -13.17 -34.00 -16.03
CA LEU A 627 -12.40 -33.43 -17.15
C LEU A 627 -11.32 -34.37 -17.71
N GLY A 628 -11.04 -35.49 -17.03
CA GLY A 628 -9.98 -36.42 -17.45
C GLY A 628 -8.55 -35.92 -17.19
N LEU A 629 -8.38 -35.01 -16.22
CA LEU A 629 -7.08 -34.44 -15.82
C LEU A 629 -6.35 -35.33 -14.80
N GLU A 630 -5.03 -35.16 -14.63
CA GLU A 630 -4.31 -35.77 -13.50
C GLU A 630 -4.46 -34.97 -12.21
N ALA A 631 -4.57 -35.68 -11.07
CA ALA A 631 -4.58 -35.10 -9.73
C ALA A 631 -3.69 -35.90 -8.78
N HIS A 632 -2.84 -35.21 -8.01
CA HIS A 632 -1.90 -35.83 -7.07
C HIS A 632 -1.94 -35.14 -5.70
N TYR A 633 -2.07 -35.92 -4.63
CA TYR A 633 -1.95 -35.42 -3.26
C TYR A 633 -0.73 -36.03 -2.56
N GLU A 634 0.26 -35.20 -2.23
CA GLU A 634 1.43 -35.60 -1.45
C GLU A 634 1.17 -35.35 0.05
N SER A 635 0.84 -36.42 0.77
CA SER A 635 0.48 -36.37 2.20
C SER A 635 1.57 -35.79 3.11
N TYR A 636 2.86 -36.01 2.80
CA TYR A 636 3.95 -35.53 3.66
C TYR A 636 4.07 -34.00 3.61
N THR A 637 3.93 -33.42 2.42
CA THR A 637 4.02 -31.96 2.22
C THR A 637 2.66 -31.27 2.27
N LYS A 638 1.57 -32.05 2.34
CA LYS A 638 0.18 -31.64 2.18
C LYS A 638 -0.06 -30.81 0.90
N SER A 639 0.52 -31.26 -0.21
CA SER A 639 0.42 -30.56 -1.50
C SER A 639 -0.49 -31.32 -2.46
N LEU A 640 -1.60 -30.70 -2.83
CA LEU A 640 -2.56 -31.16 -3.81
C LEU A 640 -2.32 -30.43 -5.12
N ARG A 641 -2.02 -31.18 -6.18
CA ARG A 641 -1.74 -30.64 -7.51
C ARG A 641 -2.71 -31.21 -8.52
N LEU A 642 -3.41 -30.33 -9.20
CA LEU A 642 -4.22 -30.63 -10.37
C LEU A 642 -3.44 -30.25 -11.62
N GLU A 643 -3.47 -31.11 -12.64
CA GLU A 643 -2.93 -30.79 -13.95
C GLU A 643 -3.65 -29.56 -14.54
N ASN A 644 -2.93 -28.76 -15.33
CA ASN A 644 -3.55 -27.62 -15.99
C ASN A 644 -4.39 -28.07 -17.20
N LEU A 645 -5.50 -27.38 -17.44
CA LEU A 645 -6.26 -27.52 -18.68
C LEU A 645 -5.67 -26.56 -19.73
N TYR A 646 -5.05 -27.10 -20.78
CA TYR A 646 -4.49 -26.26 -21.85
C TYR A 646 -5.60 -25.57 -22.65
N ARG A 647 -5.55 -24.24 -22.70
CA ARG A 647 -6.41 -23.39 -23.55
C ARG A 647 -5.56 -22.51 -24.45
N ALA A 648 -5.89 -22.46 -25.73
CA ALA A 648 -5.22 -21.59 -26.71
C ALA A 648 -5.76 -20.16 -26.66
N GLU A 649 -5.70 -19.54 -25.48
CA GLU A 649 -6.26 -18.21 -25.20
C GLU A 649 -5.20 -17.18 -24.87
N ASN A 650 -5.56 -15.90 -24.97
CA ASN A 650 -4.69 -14.81 -24.51
C ASN A 650 -4.60 -14.84 -22.98
N LEU A 651 -3.38 -14.95 -22.47
CA LEU A 651 -3.09 -14.99 -21.03
C LEU A 651 -3.03 -13.59 -20.39
N LEU A 652 -3.21 -12.53 -21.17
CA LEU A 652 -3.24 -11.14 -20.72
C LEU A 652 -4.68 -10.63 -20.64
N ALA A 653 -5.01 -9.95 -19.55
CA ALA A 653 -6.22 -9.14 -19.45
C ALA A 653 -6.05 -7.80 -20.17
N ASP A 654 -7.13 -7.32 -20.79
CA ASP A 654 -7.25 -5.97 -21.38
C ASP A 654 -6.11 -5.59 -22.35
N GLY A 655 -5.61 -6.58 -23.12
CA GLY A 655 -4.53 -6.37 -24.08
C GLY A 655 -4.91 -5.57 -25.33
N ASP A 656 -6.20 -5.35 -25.56
CA ASP A 656 -6.77 -4.50 -26.63
C ASP A 656 -6.92 -3.03 -26.22
N PHE A 657 -6.74 -2.72 -24.94
CA PHE A 657 -6.80 -1.37 -24.36
C PHE A 657 -8.13 -0.61 -24.53
N GLU A 658 -9.23 -1.28 -24.82
CA GLU A 658 -10.52 -0.63 -25.07
C GLU A 658 -11.28 -0.27 -23.76
N ASP A 659 -11.04 -1.01 -22.67
CA ASP A 659 -11.58 -0.68 -21.34
C ASP A 659 -10.95 0.60 -20.78
N VAL A 660 -11.74 1.43 -20.07
CA VAL A 660 -11.28 2.71 -19.49
C VAL A 660 -10.18 2.51 -18.44
N HIS A 661 -10.19 1.35 -17.78
CA HIS A 661 -9.19 0.94 -16.81
C HIS A 661 -8.29 -0.19 -17.34
N SER A 662 -8.10 -0.29 -18.66
CA SER A 662 -7.29 -1.33 -19.30
C SER A 662 -5.81 -1.31 -18.90
N LEU A 663 -5.31 -0.19 -18.38
CA LEU A 663 -3.92 -0.07 -17.95
C LEU A 663 -3.68 -0.56 -16.51
N ARG A 664 -4.73 -0.92 -15.76
CA ARG A 664 -4.63 -1.41 -14.37
C ARG A 664 -3.79 -2.67 -14.19
N HIS A 665 -3.60 -3.44 -15.27
CA HIS A 665 -2.80 -4.66 -15.31
C HIS A 665 -1.36 -4.43 -15.79
N TRP A 666 -1.02 -3.18 -16.09
CA TRP A 666 0.26 -2.77 -16.66
C TRP A 666 1.03 -1.89 -15.69
N THR A 667 2.35 -2.04 -15.71
CA THR A 667 3.26 -1.24 -14.91
C THR A 667 4.40 -0.68 -15.75
N THR A 668 5.08 0.31 -15.19
CA THR A 668 6.28 0.89 -15.77
C THR A 668 7.44 0.87 -14.76
N ARG A 669 8.58 1.44 -15.17
CA ARG A 669 9.76 1.56 -14.32
C ARG A 669 10.34 2.97 -14.41
N ASN A 670 11.10 3.36 -13.38
CA ASN A 670 11.92 4.59 -13.36
C ASN A 670 11.09 5.85 -13.63
N PHE A 671 9.91 5.95 -13.02
CA PHE A 671 9.03 7.13 -13.16
C PHE A 671 8.51 7.36 -14.57
N THR A 672 8.62 6.36 -15.45
CA THR A 672 8.03 6.45 -16.79
C THR A 672 6.51 6.35 -16.70
N TYR A 673 5.80 7.02 -17.61
CA TYR A 673 4.34 6.97 -17.62
C TYR A 673 3.84 6.38 -18.95
N VAL A 674 2.75 5.64 -18.84
CA VAL A 674 1.97 5.12 -19.97
C VAL A 674 0.56 5.68 -19.86
N VAL A 675 -0.05 6.02 -20.98
CA VAL A 675 -1.41 6.55 -21.03
C VAL A 675 -2.22 5.78 -22.05
N ARG A 676 -3.53 5.72 -21.86
CA ARG A 676 -4.45 5.24 -22.88
C ARG A 676 -4.62 6.36 -23.91
N ALA A 677 -4.34 6.08 -25.18
CA ALA A 677 -4.38 7.05 -26.26
C ALA A 677 -5.43 6.68 -27.30
N GLU A 678 -6.22 7.66 -27.76
CA GLU A 678 -7.21 7.55 -28.85
C GLU A 678 -6.53 7.46 -30.23
N LYS A 679 -5.66 6.47 -30.38
CA LYS A 679 -4.87 6.25 -31.60
C LYS A 679 -4.80 4.76 -31.95
N GLY A 680 -5.82 3.98 -31.55
CA GLY A 680 -5.91 2.53 -31.75
C GLY A 680 -5.66 2.09 -33.19
N HIS A 681 -5.16 0.87 -33.35
CA HIS A 681 -4.92 0.23 -34.63
C HIS A 681 -6.18 -0.49 -35.13
N THR A 682 -6.76 -1.39 -34.33
CA THR A 682 -8.02 -2.10 -34.64
C THR A 682 -9.22 -1.49 -33.94
N GLY A 683 -9.00 -0.82 -32.80
CA GLY A 683 -9.99 -0.15 -31.97
C GLY A 683 -9.81 1.36 -31.89
N ASN A 684 -10.39 1.97 -30.86
CA ASN A 684 -10.25 3.41 -30.63
C ASN A 684 -8.99 3.71 -29.82
N TYR A 685 -8.60 2.81 -28.92
CA TYR A 685 -7.60 3.05 -27.92
C TYR A 685 -6.37 2.16 -28.13
N CYS A 686 -5.24 2.62 -27.61
CA CYS A 686 -4.01 1.85 -27.52
C CYS A 686 -3.22 2.32 -26.30
N MET A 687 -2.21 1.57 -25.90
CA MET A 687 -1.24 2.03 -24.93
C MET A 687 -0.22 2.95 -25.60
N GLN A 688 -0.11 4.18 -25.11
CA GLN A 688 0.98 5.09 -25.45
C GLN A 688 2.01 5.12 -24.32
N TYR A 689 3.24 4.77 -24.67
CA TYR A 689 4.41 4.92 -23.83
C TYR A 689 5.18 6.20 -24.21
N LYS A 690 5.63 6.99 -23.22
CA LYS A 690 6.51 8.17 -23.41
C LYS A 690 7.70 8.12 -22.46
N GLY A 691 8.91 8.18 -23.01
CA GLY A 691 10.15 8.27 -22.22
C GLY A 691 10.19 9.56 -21.40
N THR A 692 10.69 9.49 -20.15
CA THR A 692 10.86 10.68 -19.31
C THR A 692 12.31 11.14 -19.29
N THR A 693 12.52 12.45 -19.33
CA THR A 693 13.85 13.09 -19.30
C THR A 693 14.32 13.46 -17.87
N ASN A 694 13.45 13.32 -16.86
CA ASN A 694 13.61 13.96 -15.55
C ASN A 694 14.43 13.18 -14.51
N PHE A 695 14.68 11.90 -14.75
CA PHE A 695 15.64 11.12 -13.99
C PHE A 695 16.50 10.40 -15.00
N SER A 696 17.80 10.24 -14.72
CA SER A 696 18.80 9.66 -15.61
C SER A 696 18.54 8.17 -15.89
N ALA A 697 17.39 7.81 -16.43
CA ALA A 697 17.15 6.55 -17.08
C ALA A 697 18.03 6.58 -18.33
N GLY A 698 19.14 5.84 -18.27
CA GLY A 698 20.11 5.79 -19.36
C GLY A 698 19.50 5.29 -20.66
N LYS A 699 20.31 5.34 -21.73
CA LYS A 699 20.03 4.78 -23.05
C LYS A 699 19.84 3.25 -22.99
N GLY A 700 18.71 2.77 -22.49
CA GLY A 700 18.41 1.35 -22.34
C GLY A 700 16.93 1.05 -22.53
N GLN A 701 16.57 -0.23 -22.46
CA GLN A 701 15.21 -0.70 -22.68
C GLN A 701 14.22 -0.11 -21.71
N MET A 702 13.19 0.51 -22.26
CA MET A 702 12.07 1.05 -21.50
C MET A 702 10.77 0.60 -22.13
N GLY A 703 9.75 0.38 -21.32
CA GLY A 703 8.50 -0.15 -21.81
C GLY A 703 7.49 -0.40 -20.69
N ALA A 704 6.46 -1.16 -21.05
CA ALA A 704 5.39 -1.56 -20.14
C ALA A 704 5.49 -3.05 -19.83
N TYR A 705 5.01 -3.42 -18.66
CA TYR A 705 5.12 -4.76 -18.14
C TYR A 705 3.80 -5.24 -17.56
N ALA A 706 3.37 -6.44 -17.93
CA ALA A 706 2.21 -7.12 -17.37
C ALA A 706 2.67 -8.25 -16.45
N TYR A 707 2.13 -8.34 -15.23
CA TYR A 707 2.48 -9.43 -14.32
C TYR A 707 1.80 -10.73 -14.78
N VAL A 708 2.60 -11.77 -15.00
CA VAL A 708 2.13 -13.04 -15.61
C VAL A 708 2.55 -14.28 -14.82
N LEU A 709 3.10 -14.13 -13.60
CA LEU A 709 3.61 -15.29 -12.84
C LEU A 709 2.56 -16.38 -12.65
N ASP A 710 1.34 -15.99 -12.29
CA ASP A 710 0.27 -16.95 -12.03
C ASP A 710 -0.13 -17.69 -13.30
N ALA A 711 -0.23 -16.97 -14.43
CA ALA A 711 -0.48 -17.56 -15.74
C ALA A 711 0.64 -18.53 -16.15
N VAL A 712 1.92 -18.13 -16.08
CA VAL A 712 3.02 -19.03 -16.48
C VAL A 712 3.22 -20.19 -15.51
N ARG A 713 2.88 -20.03 -14.22
CA ARG A 713 2.86 -21.14 -13.26
C ARG A 713 1.76 -22.12 -13.56
N GLN A 714 0.60 -21.64 -13.98
CA GLN A 714 -0.50 -22.48 -14.37
C GLN A 714 -0.18 -23.27 -15.65
N TYR A 715 0.32 -22.61 -16.70
CA TYR A 715 0.60 -23.24 -18.01
C TYR A 715 1.96 -23.94 -18.11
N GLY A 716 2.86 -23.71 -17.17
CA GLY A 716 4.14 -24.41 -17.08
C GLY A 716 5.25 -23.85 -17.97
N ALA A 717 6.37 -24.56 -18.01
CA ALA A 717 7.53 -24.23 -18.84
C ALA A 717 7.25 -24.45 -20.34
N GLY A 718 8.10 -23.89 -21.20
CA GLY A 718 8.05 -24.05 -22.65
C GLY A 718 7.95 -22.71 -23.40
N VAL A 719 7.50 -22.76 -24.64
CA VAL A 719 7.46 -21.58 -25.52
C VAL A 719 6.14 -20.81 -25.37
N TYR A 720 6.26 -19.51 -25.17
CA TYR A 720 5.16 -18.55 -25.17
C TYR A 720 5.32 -17.58 -26.34
N ARG A 721 4.26 -17.39 -27.11
CA ARG A 721 4.24 -16.44 -28.23
C ARG A 721 3.60 -15.14 -27.78
N VAL A 722 4.34 -14.05 -27.93
CA VAL A 722 3.84 -12.68 -27.72
C VAL A 722 3.64 -12.01 -29.09
N THR A 723 2.45 -11.48 -29.34
CA THR A 723 2.17 -10.67 -30.54
C THR A 723 1.48 -9.37 -30.18
N PHE A 724 1.78 -8.31 -30.92
CA PHE A 724 1.19 -6.98 -30.74
C PHE A 724 1.41 -6.14 -32.00
N PHE A 725 0.61 -5.10 -32.19
CA PHE A 725 0.91 -4.04 -33.13
C PHE A 725 1.69 -2.93 -32.44
N ALA A 726 2.69 -2.36 -33.11
CA ALA A 726 3.38 -1.17 -32.62
C ALA A 726 3.76 -0.22 -33.74
N LYS A 727 3.86 1.07 -33.39
CA LYS A 727 4.54 2.09 -34.18
C LYS A 727 5.16 3.17 -33.29
N SER A 728 6.14 3.87 -33.82
CA SER A 728 6.64 5.09 -33.19
C SER A 728 5.63 6.23 -33.28
N ASP A 729 5.53 7.03 -32.22
CA ASP A 729 4.85 8.34 -32.22
C ASP A 729 5.89 9.49 -32.27
N SER A 730 7.18 9.19 -32.50
CA SER A 730 8.27 10.15 -32.70
C SER A 730 8.82 10.14 -34.13
N GLU A 731 9.26 11.31 -34.61
CA GLU A 731 9.81 11.49 -35.95
C GLU A 731 11.22 10.89 -36.13
N ASN A 732 12.01 10.82 -35.06
CA ASN A 732 13.34 10.22 -35.10
C ASN A 732 13.26 8.70 -34.82
N LEU A 733 13.66 7.89 -35.81
CA LEU A 733 13.70 6.43 -35.74
C LEU A 733 15.11 5.85 -35.83
N THR A 734 16.15 6.70 -35.69
CA THR A 734 17.53 6.25 -35.83
C THR A 734 17.84 5.16 -34.80
N ASP A 735 18.06 3.94 -35.29
CA ASP A 735 18.30 2.73 -34.49
C ASP A 735 17.18 2.40 -33.48
N ALA A 736 15.95 2.85 -33.75
CA ALA A 736 14.80 2.55 -32.91
C ALA A 736 14.38 1.09 -33.06
N THR A 737 14.22 0.38 -31.93
CA THR A 737 13.90 -1.04 -31.90
C THR A 737 12.81 -1.35 -30.88
N VAL A 738 12.13 -2.47 -31.07
CA VAL A 738 11.09 -3.00 -30.18
C VAL A 738 11.32 -4.49 -29.93
N GLY A 739 10.99 -4.95 -28.72
CA GLY A 739 11.16 -6.33 -28.29
C GLY A 739 10.11 -6.74 -27.26
N ALA A 740 9.86 -8.05 -27.15
CA ALA A 740 9.11 -8.62 -26.04
C ALA A 740 9.88 -9.75 -25.34
N GLY A 741 9.62 -9.92 -24.05
CA GLY A 741 10.37 -10.84 -23.20
C GLY A 741 9.62 -11.20 -21.92
N LEU A 742 10.15 -12.21 -21.21
CA LEU A 742 9.76 -12.56 -19.85
C LEU A 742 10.93 -12.25 -18.91
N SER A 743 10.65 -11.63 -17.77
CA SER A 743 11.69 -11.29 -16.81
C SER A 743 11.20 -11.39 -15.36
N TRP A 744 12.12 -11.70 -14.45
CA TRP A 744 11.86 -11.82 -13.00
C TRP A 744 11.69 -10.47 -12.29
N HIS A 745 12.09 -9.41 -12.98
CA HIS A 745 12.04 -8.03 -12.54
C HIS A 745 11.40 -7.20 -13.65
N TYR A 746 11.04 -5.95 -13.39
CA TYR A 746 10.70 -5.01 -14.46
C TYR A 746 11.97 -4.54 -15.21
N ASN A 747 12.68 -5.50 -15.79
CA ASN A 747 13.88 -5.30 -16.60
C ASN A 747 14.06 -6.48 -17.55
N ALA A 748 13.61 -6.30 -18.79
CA ALA A 748 13.64 -7.37 -19.78
C ALA A 748 15.06 -7.72 -20.25
N ASN A 749 15.98 -6.74 -20.28
CA ASN A 749 17.35 -6.88 -20.80
C ASN A 749 17.40 -7.78 -22.06
N ILE A 750 16.48 -7.56 -23.00
CA ILE A 750 16.38 -8.31 -24.24
C ILE A 750 17.67 -8.07 -25.03
N LEU A 751 18.31 -9.13 -25.51
CA LEU A 751 19.53 -8.97 -26.28
C LEU A 751 19.23 -8.20 -27.58
N PRO A 752 20.09 -7.25 -28.03
CA PRO A 752 19.84 -6.45 -29.22
C PRO A 752 19.50 -7.27 -30.47
N GLU A 753 20.11 -8.45 -30.63
CA GLU A 753 19.84 -9.37 -31.74
C GLU A 753 18.46 -10.04 -31.70
N LYS A 754 17.77 -10.00 -30.54
CA LYS A 754 16.39 -10.48 -30.37
C LYS A 754 15.36 -9.36 -30.55
N MET A 755 15.79 -8.12 -30.71
CA MET A 755 14.92 -6.98 -30.98
C MET A 755 14.68 -6.79 -32.49
N GLN A 756 13.58 -6.15 -32.85
CA GLN A 756 13.23 -5.85 -34.24
C GLN A 756 13.18 -4.34 -34.49
N PRO A 757 13.50 -3.84 -35.70
CA PRO A 757 13.39 -2.42 -36.02
C PRO A 757 11.95 -1.91 -35.86
N LEU A 758 11.81 -0.76 -35.19
CA LEU A 758 10.54 -0.05 -35.02
C LEU A 758 10.25 0.83 -36.25
N THR A 759 8.98 0.95 -36.63
CA THR A 759 8.53 1.67 -37.82
C THR A 759 7.64 2.87 -37.48
N ALA A 760 7.55 3.83 -38.41
CA ALA A 760 6.59 4.95 -38.32
C ALA A 760 5.14 4.50 -38.56
N GLU A 761 4.94 3.43 -39.32
CA GLU A 761 3.63 2.83 -39.58
C GLU A 761 3.37 1.65 -38.64
N TRP A 762 2.08 1.37 -38.40
CA TRP A 762 1.66 0.19 -37.65
C TRP A 762 2.20 -1.09 -38.29
N LYS A 763 2.88 -1.90 -37.48
CA LYS A 763 3.39 -3.20 -37.87
C LYS A 763 3.10 -4.21 -36.78
N LYS A 764 2.71 -5.43 -37.17
CA LYS A 764 2.60 -6.57 -36.25
C LYS A 764 3.98 -7.12 -35.93
N TYR A 765 4.27 -7.31 -34.65
CA TYR A 765 5.46 -7.96 -34.15
C TYR A 765 5.10 -9.30 -33.52
N THR A 766 6.05 -10.24 -33.52
CA THR A 766 5.87 -11.59 -32.98
C THR A 766 7.19 -12.06 -32.38
N PHE A 767 7.13 -12.52 -31.14
CA PHE A 767 8.28 -13.02 -30.39
C PHE A 767 7.91 -14.35 -29.73
N ASP A 768 8.71 -15.38 -29.97
CA ASP A 768 8.62 -16.66 -29.28
C ASP A 768 9.65 -16.67 -28.14
N ILE A 769 9.16 -16.80 -26.92
CA ILE A 769 9.94 -16.69 -25.68
C ILE A 769 9.92 -18.05 -25.00
N GLU A 770 11.10 -18.62 -24.79
CA GLU A 770 11.28 -19.87 -24.07
C GLU A 770 11.39 -19.61 -22.56
N LEU A 771 10.57 -20.29 -21.77
CA LEU A 771 10.61 -20.29 -20.31
C LEU A 771 11.07 -21.66 -19.81
N GLU A 772 12.24 -21.70 -19.19
CA GLU A 772 12.77 -22.93 -18.57
C GLU A 772 12.06 -23.27 -17.24
N GLU A 773 11.94 -24.56 -16.94
CA GLU A 773 11.25 -25.07 -15.75
C GLU A 773 11.94 -24.66 -14.43
N ASN A 774 13.27 -24.76 -14.39
CA ASN A 774 14.09 -24.29 -13.27
C ASN A 774 13.82 -22.80 -12.93
N LEU A 775 13.57 -21.96 -13.94
CA LEU A 775 13.30 -20.54 -13.78
C LEU A 775 11.89 -20.35 -13.24
N LEU A 776 10.91 -21.07 -13.79
CA LEU A 776 9.53 -21.03 -13.33
C LEU A 776 9.40 -21.38 -11.83
N LEU A 777 10.05 -22.46 -11.40
CA LEU A 777 9.95 -22.97 -10.03
C LEU A 777 10.60 -22.05 -8.99
N ARG A 778 11.62 -21.26 -9.40
CA ARG A 778 12.33 -20.32 -8.52
C ARG A 778 11.76 -18.90 -8.58
N ALA A 779 11.00 -18.59 -9.62
CA ALA A 779 10.44 -17.27 -9.82
C ALA A 779 9.48 -16.93 -8.69
N LYS A 780 9.81 -15.90 -7.90
CA LYS A 780 8.85 -15.22 -7.01
C LYS A 780 7.97 -14.24 -7.77
N LYS A 781 8.39 -13.85 -8.99
CA LYS A 781 7.79 -12.83 -9.86
C LYS A 781 8.13 -13.15 -11.31
N MET A 782 7.21 -12.81 -12.20
CA MET A 782 7.43 -12.87 -13.65
C MET A 782 6.56 -11.80 -14.30
N ALA A 783 7.15 -11.01 -15.18
CA ALA A 783 6.45 -10.05 -16.00
C ALA A 783 6.73 -10.31 -17.48
N MET A 784 5.68 -10.22 -18.29
CA MET A 784 5.77 -10.05 -19.74
C MET A 784 6.04 -8.58 -20.01
N SER A 785 7.03 -8.29 -20.84
CA SER A 785 7.44 -6.93 -21.16
C SER A 785 7.31 -6.67 -22.65
N VAL A 786 6.83 -5.48 -23.01
CA VAL A 786 7.01 -4.89 -24.34
C VAL A 786 7.90 -3.66 -24.17
N VAL A 787 9.10 -3.68 -24.74
CA VAL A 787 10.14 -2.65 -24.54
C VAL A 787 10.65 -2.09 -25.85
N CYS A 788 11.11 -0.85 -25.81
CA CYS A 788 11.70 -0.14 -26.94
C CYS A 788 13.04 0.47 -26.55
N GLU A 789 13.92 0.66 -27.54
CA GLU A 789 15.16 1.42 -27.42
C GLU A 789 15.20 2.52 -28.48
N ASN A 790 15.93 3.60 -28.19
CA ASN A 790 16.18 4.74 -29.09
C ASN A 790 14.89 5.37 -29.67
N CYS A 791 13.80 5.35 -28.91
CA CYS A 791 12.53 5.96 -29.28
C CYS A 791 11.92 6.70 -28.08
N ASP A 792 11.44 7.92 -28.33
CA ASP A 792 10.90 8.79 -27.28
C ASP A 792 9.43 8.47 -26.95
N SER A 793 8.69 7.95 -27.92
CA SER A 793 7.27 7.62 -27.75
C SER A 793 6.82 6.50 -28.69
N VAL A 794 6.08 5.53 -28.17
CA VAL A 794 5.61 4.36 -28.91
C VAL A 794 4.13 4.11 -28.61
N LEU A 795 3.38 3.73 -29.64
CA LEU A 795 2.00 3.23 -29.51
C LEU A 795 2.02 1.71 -29.67
N ILE A 796 1.35 1.02 -28.77
CA ILE A 796 1.27 -0.44 -28.70
C ILE A 796 -0.21 -0.84 -28.57
N ASP A 797 -0.64 -1.81 -29.37
CA ASP A 797 -2.03 -2.26 -29.43
C ASP A 797 -2.15 -3.78 -29.64
N ASP A 798 -3.30 -4.36 -29.31
CA ASP A 798 -3.64 -5.78 -29.40
C ASP A 798 -2.56 -6.73 -28.82
N VAL A 799 -2.09 -6.49 -27.61
CA VAL A 799 -1.06 -7.33 -26.99
C VAL A 799 -1.64 -8.67 -26.56
N THR A 800 -1.02 -9.74 -27.06
CA THR A 800 -1.39 -11.12 -26.79
C THR A 800 -0.19 -11.90 -26.30
N MET A 801 -0.39 -12.77 -25.32
CA MET A 801 0.58 -13.78 -24.89
C MET A 801 -0.14 -15.13 -24.83
N ILE A 802 0.31 -16.10 -25.63
CA ILE A 802 -0.27 -17.45 -25.66
C ILE A 802 0.81 -18.49 -25.36
N LYS A 803 0.47 -19.55 -24.62
CA LYS A 803 1.32 -20.74 -24.54
C LYS A 803 1.23 -21.49 -25.87
N LEU A 804 2.36 -21.92 -26.43
CA LEU A 804 2.37 -22.83 -27.59
C LEU A 804 2.27 -24.30 -27.11
N PRO A 805 1.69 -25.21 -27.91
CA PRO A 805 1.55 -26.63 -27.56
C PRO A 805 2.88 -27.32 -27.23
#